data_AF-A0A7J4QNV6-F1
#
_entry.id   AF-A0A7J4QNV6-F1
#
_cell.length_a   1.000
_cell.length_b   1.000
_cell.length_c   1.000
_cell.angle_alpha   90.00
_cell.angle_beta   90.00
_cell.angle_gamma   90.00
#
_symmetry.space_group_name_H-M   'P 1'
#
loop_
_entity.id
_entity.type
_entity.pdbx_description
1 polymer ?
#
loop_
_entity_poly.entity_id
_entity_poly.type
_entity_poly.pdbx_seq_one_letter_code
_entity_poly.pdbx_strand_id
1 'polypeptide(L)'
;MSDSVGLSNLRQQGLAHLLIGLMAISILAPMASAAGMTSCDKDPGAGVDGICDTYSDSDDGTPNLQDWVEGTYEFTMLGTEQIQLDLTWAIREFDREALGFTDPFISSALANDGLDEDDGAPADLIRNYFDQESAGSGSPTVGEKLKIELSNAIEDSLESSFGEVAVTTDYTNQYVDGATTTACSVNPSTDSAEEGASANDVFNPPICISTSALIQLDQSTFNLLPNPDLDLERAYQGLMVMGSEITSTFNFVARPGHIATYTVHPPSYATIDSVDASGTLIEHGGTSPYNSSSWVLDHRLAQSTDGDLTEGVELTLKHRNRTGTSTVEVPSGEKALDLHITLNLEDESAATLDFVAGMHYLDEATLDDWGVSLMSVAERAKVPVVTADGIRLAYHNGLVDLENFTSQFPVDLIAEGVSSTVAGIETIEMGEMTWISSQPATASLPAGGLNYSHSTGCSEVAPAGVELRFCVEGEEAMGFNHPVYLTTTSQPFSMRLLDIISENNNNEDVAELIDVLTEDDFERVLNAGLTIQTSLDSDYLSAIVPANLPPSEVTLEIILPSWVRTADGSDRLILRDTIEGNQDNSISFAGTNPYDWRNVVRDDYQNVKCESTERTCVTSEVEMDAMSINLNEFTRTAALEFALDADVSVHRINIPQEYIPETGEHSVNMEVLPSDLVRLALDIASRIDEPINRTYNLNETLGKICDDYNYSICEESVEFLLTSEGLMALVKQVGELFTQFIHEAAERLTDIEDSPFTAVDISEFEFKTRLKGVGAPDLIVSDEDPLSLTLNIPKVTFKLQLDGDIGKILSGDLEGLEVSLLTSTIRSTFVYPMAMMMQSLTGMLTNGIVAWDGVTLPNGGDSSDVMTIPFQFDSTLNEEFQVAMNGPFTLLMPSGITLENLESSQGNIDVRTVDGRQEITYTIPAGDVDDTVTFQLHFSWLYFFVQFWKYPAILVILLLLYVRRRRRKRKKKRARRAANVAAKPQLSNDEFADLSGFSSKAFHGDLDELRDFNNDAPPPIPPMPPMDVPMEASVPSFDETLLHDLGDERFD
;
A
#
# COMPACT_ATOMS: atom_id res chain seq x y z
N MET A 1 78.50 -111.07 90.48
CA MET A 1 79.22 -110.88 89.20
C MET A 1 78.21 -110.95 88.08
N SER A 2 78.19 -110.07 87.07
CA SER A 2 78.84 -108.75 86.99
C SER A 2 78.28 -107.93 85.82
N ASP A 3 77.16 -107.23 85.98
CA ASP A 3 76.68 -106.24 84.99
C ASP A 3 75.73 -105.15 85.55
N SER A 4 75.59 -105.05 86.89
CA SER A 4 74.65 -104.16 87.57
C SER A 4 75.10 -102.69 87.63
N VAL A 5 75.79 -102.20 86.59
CA VAL A 5 76.34 -100.83 86.49
C VAL A 5 75.91 -100.15 85.17
N GLY A 6 75.46 -100.89 84.16
CA GLY A 6 75.10 -100.31 82.85
C GLY A 6 73.80 -99.50 82.80
N LEU A 7 72.81 -99.80 83.66
CA LEU A 7 71.44 -99.27 83.50
C LEU A 7 71.19 -97.86 84.10
N SER A 8 72.06 -97.30 84.94
CA SER A 8 71.89 -95.92 85.44
C SER A 8 72.29 -94.88 84.39
N ASN A 9 73.42 -95.10 83.71
CA ASN A 9 73.99 -94.13 82.76
C ASN A 9 73.07 -93.94 81.55
N LEU A 10 72.40 -94.98 81.06
CA LEU A 10 71.45 -94.89 79.95
C LEU A 10 70.26 -93.96 80.24
N ARG A 11 69.78 -93.87 81.49
CA ARG A 11 68.72 -92.93 81.86
C ARG A 11 69.20 -91.49 81.99
N GLN A 12 70.41 -91.25 82.50
CA GLN A 12 70.98 -89.90 82.55
C GLN A 12 71.41 -89.40 81.16
N GLN A 13 72.00 -90.25 80.32
CA GLN A 13 72.31 -89.91 78.93
C GLN A 13 71.04 -89.67 78.11
N GLY A 14 70.00 -90.51 78.27
CA GLY A 14 68.70 -90.29 77.63
C GLY A 14 68.07 -88.95 78.01
N LEU A 15 68.04 -88.59 79.29
CA LEU A 15 67.52 -87.29 79.73
C LEU A 15 68.38 -86.12 79.24
N ALA A 16 69.70 -86.26 79.22
CA ALA A 16 70.61 -85.23 78.71
C ALA A 16 70.46 -85.03 77.19
N HIS A 17 70.29 -86.11 76.41
CA HIS A 17 70.05 -86.01 74.96
C HIS A 17 68.63 -85.51 74.65
N LEU A 18 67.65 -85.79 75.52
CA LEU A 18 66.32 -85.18 75.42
C LEU A 18 66.35 -83.68 75.74
N LEU A 19 67.10 -83.25 76.76
CA LEU A 19 67.26 -81.83 77.12
C LEU A 19 68.09 -81.05 76.09
N ILE A 20 69.18 -81.63 75.57
CA ILE A 20 69.95 -81.05 74.46
C ILE A 20 69.10 -81.05 73.18
N GLY A 21 68.29 -82.09 72.95
CA GLY A 21 67.33 -82.13 71.85
C GLY A 21 66.26 -81.06 71.97
N LEU A 22 65.67 -80.85 73.15
CA LEU A 22 64.71 -79.77 73.41
C LEU A 22 65.35 -78.38 73.26
N MET A 23 66.56 -78.16 73.79
CA MET A 23 67.29 -76.91 73.59
C MET A 23 67.67 -76.65 72.12
N ALA A 24 68.03 -77.71 71.38
CA ALA A 24 68.28 -77.61 69.94
C ALA A 24 66.98 -77.35 69.15
N ILE A 25 65.86 -77.94 69.57
CA ILE A 25 64.53 -77.66 68.98
C ILE A 25 64.08 -76.22 69.28
N SER A 26 64.43 -75.63 70.42
CA SER A 26 64.23 -74.18 70.66
C SER A 26 65.23 -73.26 69.93
N ILE A 27 66.17 -73.81 69.15
CA ILE A 27 67.12 -73.07 68.28
C ILE A 27 66.89 -73.41 66.79
N LEU A 28 66.13 -74.47 66.49
CA LEU A 28 65.84 -74.98 65.14
C LEU A 28 64.34 -75.19 64.87
N ALA A 29 63.47 -74.73 65.76
CA ALA A 29 62.24 -74.12 65.29
C ALA A 29 62.64 -72.99 64.33
N PRO A 30 61.94 -72.79 63.19
CA PRO A 30 61.98 -71.47 62.58
C PRO A 30 61.56 -70.46 63.66
N MET A 31 62.00 -69.22 63.53
CA MET A 31 61.21 -68.13 64.09
C MET A 31 59.79 -68.36 63.55
N ALA A 32 58.82 -68.58 64.43
CA ALA A 32 57.51 -68.04 64.10
C ALA A 32 57.79 -66.55 63.94
N SER A 33 57.51 -65.99 62.76
CA SER A 33 57.27 -64.56 62.70
C SER A 33 56.26 -64.24 63.80
N ALA A 34 56.45 -63.13 64.50
CA ALA A 34 55.27 -62.50 65.07
C ALA A 34 54.30 -62.31 63.88
N ALA A 35 53.06 -62.76 64.03
CA ALA A 35 52.02 -62.22 63.19
C ALA A 35 51.84 -60.78 63.67
N GLY A 36 51.91 -59.82 62.76
CA GLY A 36 51.88 -58.41 63.10
C GLY A 36 53.21 -57.68 63.07
N MET A 37 53.12 -56.38 62.83
CA MET A 37 54.22 -55.41 62.86
C MET A 37 54.75 -55.17 64.29
N THR A 38 56.06 -55.27 64.49
CA THR A 38 56.75 -54.98 65.77
C THR A 38 56.75 -53.50 66.14
N SER A 39 56.51 -52.60 65.18
CA SER A 39 56.20 -51.19 65.41
C SER A 39 54.86 -50.96 66.13
N CYS A 40 53.96 -51.96 66.15
CA CYS A 40 52.76 -51.97 66.98
C CYS A 40 52.99 -52.58 68.39
N ASP A 41 54.17 -53.15 68.65
CA ASP A 41 54.49 -53.96 69.82
C ASP A 41 55.10 -53.10 70.95
N LYS A 42 54.22 -52.37 71.66
CA LYS A 42 54.38 -51.79 73.02
C LYS A 42 55.78 -51.28 73.41
N ASP A 43 56.01 -49.98 73.18
CA ASP A 43 56.93 -49.21 74.03
C ASP A 43 56.53 -49.36 75.53
N PRO A 44 57.48 -49.60 76.46
CA PRO A 44 57.21 -49.74 77.91
C PRO A 44 56.71 -48.49 78.66
N GLY A 45 55.83 -47.70 78.05
CA GLY A 45 55.19 -46.51 78.62
C GLY A 45 53.86 -46.11 77.98
N ALA A 46 53.63 -46.45 76.71
CA ALA A 46 52.42 -46.09 75.97
C ALA A 46 51.20 -47.00 76.26
N GLY A 47 50.00 -46.43 76.19
CA GLY A 47 48.74 -47.12 76.46
C GLY A 47 48.09 -47.68 75.19
N VAL A 48 48.79 -48.61 74.53
CA VAL A 48 48.39 -49.20 73.24
C VAL A 48 47.74 -50.57 73.50
N ASP A 49 46.59 -50.87 72.88
CA ASP A 49 45.80 -52.09 73.20
C ASP A 49 45.55 -53.05 72.02
N GLY A 50 45.80 -52.65 70.76
CA GLY A 50 45.59 -53.47 69.57
C GLY A 50 46.81 -54.27 69.09
N ILE A 51 46.58 -55.17 68.14
CA ILE A 51 47.57 -55.97 67.40
C ILE A 51 47.40 -55.66 65.91
N CYS A 52 48.48 -55.25 65.23
CA CYS A 52 48.45 -55.01 63.79
C CYS A 52 48.66 -56.30 62.97
N ASP A 53 48.30 -56.29 61.69
CA ASP A 53 48.63 -57.32 60.72
C ASP A 53 50.10 -57.24 60.25
N THR A 54 50.52 -58.24 59.45
CA THR A 54 51.88 -58.31 58.89
C THR A 54 51.93 -57.57 57.55
N TYR A 55 52.78 -56.53 57.45
CA TYR A 55 53.06 -55.81 56.20
C TYR A 55 53.64 -56.73 55.10
N SER A 56 53.35 -56.40 53.83
CA SER A 56 53.86 -57.09 52.65
C SER A 56 53.86 -56.15 51.43
N ASP A 57 55.03 -55.92 50.84
CA ASP A 57 55.27 -55.13 49.61
C ASP A 57 54.62 -55.72 48.33
N SER A 58 53.77 -56.75 48.48
CA SER A 58 52.88 -57.28 47.43
C SER A 58 51.46 -56.71 47.47
N ASP A 59 51.06 -56.15 48.62
CA ASP A 59 49.67 -55.81 48.93
C ASP A 59 49.46 -54.28 48.96
N ASP A 60 50.57 -53.53 48.93
CA ASP A 60 50.63 -52.09 48.70
C ASP A 60 50.25 -51.70 47.25
N GLY A 61 49.59 -50.55 47.11
CA GLY A 61 49.23 -49.91 45.84
C GLY A 61 50.15 -48.77 45.40
N THR A 62 51.05 -48.28 46.25
CA THR A 62 51.88 -47.08 46.04
C THR A 62 53.39 -47.27 46.33
N PRO A 63 54.08 -48.29 45.79
CA PRO A 63 55.39 -48.77 46.29
C PRO A 63 56.62 -47.91 45.89
N ASN A 64 56.46 -46.59 45.89
CA ASN A 64 57.46 -45.56 45.63
C ASN A 64 57.16 -44.25 46.39
N LEU A 65 56.10 -44.20 47.21
CA LEU A 65 55.50 -42.99 47.80
C LEU A 65 54.79 -43.28 49.13
N GLN A 66 54.88 -42.38 50.10
CA GLN A 66 54.39 -42.58 51.47
C GLN A 66 52.87 -42.36 51.68
N ASP A 67 52.13 -41.99 50.64
CA ASP A 67 50.70 -41.69 50.72
C ASP A 67 49.91 -42.64 49.80
N TRP A 68 48.96 -43.39 50.35
CA TRP A 68 47.95 -44.14 49.58
C TRP A 68 46.55 -43.68 49.99
N VAL A 69 45.98 -42.82 49.15
CA VAL A 69 44.67 -42.20 49.38
C VAL A 69 43.76 -42.43 48.17
N GLU A 70 42.60 -43.04 48.42
CA GLU A 70 41.53 -43.22 47.42
C GLU A 70 40.43 -42.20 47.72
N GLY A 71 40.23 -41.23 46.82
CA GLY A 71 39.37 -40.06 47.07
C GLY A 71 38.22 -39.90 46.08
N THR A 72 36.99 -39.74 46.58
CA THR A 72 35.84 -39.29 45.80
C THR A 72 35.52 -37.83 46.06
N TYR A 73 35.27 -37.08 44.98
CA TYR A 73 35.04 -35.63 44.94
C TYR A 73 33.71 -35.36 44.23
N GLU A 74 32.64 -35.08 44.96
CA GLU A 74 31.30 -34.85 44.42
C GLU A 74 30.97 -33.35 44.40
N PHE A 75 31.10 -32.72 43.22
CA PHE A 75 30.70 -31.34 42.99
C PHE A 75 29.22 -31.27 42.59
N THR A 76 28.38 -30.67 43.44
CA THR A 76 26.99 -30.36 43.13
C THR A 76 26.82 -28.86 42.89
N MET A 77 26.55 -28.48 41.65
CA MET A 77 26.21 -27.10 41.30
C MET A 77 24.81 -26.76 41.85
N LEU A 78 24.71 -25.75 42.72
CA LEU A 78 23.43 -25.27 43.26
C LEU A 78 22.81 -24.19 42.35
N GLY A 79 23.67 -23.43 41.67
CA GLY A 79 23.38 -22.40 40.67
C GLY A 79 24.70 -21.92 40.06
N THR A 80 24.75 -20.71 39.51
CA THR A 80 25.99 -20.08 39.03
C THR A 80 26.90 -19.65 40.18
N GLU A 81 26.37 -19.00 41.20
CA GLU A 81 27.19 -18.40 42.27
C GLU A 81 27.66 -19.40 43.34
N GLN A 82 27.14 -20.63 43.37
CA GLN A 82 27.35 -21.59 44.46
C GLN A 82 27.52 -23.03 43.98
N ILE A 83 28.62 -23.66 44.41
CA ILE A 83 28.88 -25.11 44.26
C ILE A 83 29.10 -25.71 45.64
N GLN A 84 28.38 -26.79 45.95
CA GLN A 84 28.67 -27.66 47.08
C GLN A 84 29.69 -28.71 46.64
N LEU A 85 30.74 -28.92 47.43
CA LEU A 85 31.68 -30.02 47.26
C LEU A 85 31.58 -30.93 48.48
N ASP A 86 31.20 -32.18 48.25
CA ASP A 86 31.31 -33.24 49.25
C ASP A 86 32.45 -34.18 48.86
N LEU A 87 33.41 -34.30 49.77
CA LEU A 87 34.65 -35.08 49.62
C LEU A 87 34.58 -36.31 50.53
N THR A 88 35.09 -37.46 50.08
CA THR A 88 35.44 -38.57 50.97
C THR A 88 36.77 -39.18 50.57
N TRP A 89 37.72 -39.28 51.51
CA TRP A 89 38.99 -39.97 51.33
C TRP A 89 39.01 -41.26 52.16
N ALA A 90 39.46 -42.35 51.54
CA ALA A 90 39.85 -43.60 52.18
C ALA A 90 41.38 -43.69 52.21
N ILE A 91 41.94 -43.61 53.41
CA ILE A 91 43.37 -43.56 53.69
C ILE A 91 43.82 -44.98 54.03
N ARG A 92 44.80 -45.46 53.26
CA ARG A 92 45.41 -46.78 53.41
C ARG A 92 46.83 -46.68 53.92
N GLU A 93 47.54 -45.63 53.49
CA GLU A 93 48.85 -45.25 53.97
C GLU A 93 48.99 -43.71 53.92
N PHE A 94 49.82 -43.13 54.79
CA PHE A 94 50.02 -41.68 54.87
C PHE A 94 51.40 -41.29 55.43
N ASP A 95 51.92 -40.10 55.09
CA ASP A 95 53.23 -39.59 55.53
C ASP A 95 53.49 -39.72 57.05
N ARG A 96 54.64 -40.34 57.36
CA ARG A 96 55.12 -40.58 58.72
C ARG A 96 55.53 -39.29 59.43
N GLU A 97 56.09 -38.30 58.73
CA GLU A 97 56.48 -37.02 59.32
C GLU A 97 55.23 -36.16 59.63
N ALA A 98 54.27 -36.10 58.69
CA ALA A 98 52.95 -35.52 58.91
C ALA A 98 52.20 -36.14 60.11
N LEU A 99 52.35 -37.44 60.41
CA LEU A 99 51.77 -38.04 61.62
C LEU A 99 52.64 -37.92 62.87
N GLY A 100 53.95 -37.67 62.73
CA GLY A 100 54.88 -37.53 63.84
C GLY A 100 55.57 -38.82 64.27
N PHE A 101 55.57 -39.86 63.42
CA PHE A 101 56.30 -41.12 63.63
C PHE A 101 57.83 -40.99 63.40
N THR A 102 58.40 -39.86 63.80
CA THR A 102 59.80 -39.47 63.62
C THR A 102 60.71 -39.82 64.82
N ASP A 103 60.17 -40.50 65.84
CA ASP A 103 61.01 -41.01 66.94
C ASP A 103 61.92 -42.15 66.44
N PRO A 104 63.24 -42.09 66.69
CA PRO A 104 64.19 -43.12 66.26
C PRO A 104 63.86 -44.54 66.72
N PHE A 105 63.06 -44.72 67.78
CA PHE A 105 62.55 -46.03 68.19
C PHE A 105 61.54 -46.57 67.17
N ILE A 106 60.50 -45.79 66.83
CA ILE A 106 59.44 -46.17 65.89
C ILE A 106 60.03 -46.38 64.49
N SER A 107 60.86 -45.46 63.99
CA SER A 107 61.51 -45.62 62.68
C SER A 107 62.40 -46.88 62.63
N SER A 108 63.02 -47.26 63.76
CA SER A 108 63.79 -48.51 63.84
C SER A 108 62.94 -49.77 63.92
N ALA A 109 61.68 -49.67 64.35
CA ALA A 109 60.75 -50.80 64.38
C ALA A 109 60.12 -51.03 63.00
N LEU A 110 59.68 -49.96 62.31
CA LEU A 110 59.17 -50.03 60.93
C LEU A 110 60.20 -50.69 59.99
N ALA A 111 61.47 -50.29 60.09
CA ALA A 111 62.57 -50.89 59.33
C ALA A 111 62.94 -52.35 59.73
N ASN A 112 62.39 -52.90 60.81
CA ASN A 112 62.45 -54.34 61.12
C ASN A 112 61.22 -55.10 60.57
N ASP A 113 60.11 -54.40 60.38
CA ASP A 113 58.83 -54.98 59.92
C ASP A 113 58.78 -55.18 58.41
N GLY A 114 59.59 -54.41 57.67
CA GLY A 114 59.79 -54.56 56.23
C GLY A 114 59.85 -53.22 55.48
N LEU A 115 59.26 -52.18 56.07
CA LEU A 115 59.03 -50.90 55.41
C LEU A 115 60.32 -50.05 55.32
N ASP A 116 60.56 -49.39 54.18
CA ASP A 116 61.77 -48.62 53.88
C ASP A 116 61.61 -47.09 54.00
N GLU A 117 62.33 -46.30 53.19
CA GLU A 117 62.28 -44.82 53.22
C GLU A 117 61.21 -44.24 52.27
N ASP A 118 60.74 -45.00 51.27
CA ASP A 118 59.69 -44.60 50.33
C ASP A 118 58.27 -45.07 50.76
N ASP A 119 58.16 -46.09 51.64
CA ASP A 119 56.90 -46.49 52.33
C ASP A 119 56.40 -45.46 53.37
N GLY A 120 55.10 -45.45 53.65
CA GLY A 120 54.46 -44.57 54.65
C GLY A 120 54.03 -45.25 55.96
N ALA A 121 53.02 -44.69 56.63
CA ALA A 121 52.38 -45.29 57.81
C ALA A 121 51.08 -46.02 57.42
N PRO A 122 51.02 -47.35 57.42
CA PRO A 122 49.82 -48.08 57.01
C PRO A 122 48.67 -47.85 57.98
N ALA A 123 47.43 -47.90 57.49
CA ALA A 123 46.23 -47.52 58.22
C ALA A 123 46.04 -48.28 59.55
N ASP A 124 46.51 -49.53 59.63
CA ASP A 124 46.49 -50.35 60.84
C ASP A 124 47.41 -49.81 61.96
N LEU A 125 48.61 -49.35 61.60
CA LEU A 125 49.51 -48.63 62.50
C LEU A 125 48.87 -47.30 62.96
N ILE A 126 48.24 -46.56 62.03
CA ILE A 126 47.58 -45.29 62.35
C ILE A 126 46.41 -45.51 63.33
N ARG A 127 45.60 -46.57 63.15
CA ARG A 127 44.55 -46.95 64.11
C ARG A 127 45.10 -47.30 65.48
N ASN A 128 46.14 -48.12 65.55
CA ASN A 128 46.71 -48.57 66.82
C ASN A 128 47.28 -47.40 67.66
N TYR A 129 47.75 -46.34 66.99
CA TYR A 129 48.24 -45.12 67.63
C TYR A 129 47.21 -43.96 67.69
N PHE A 130 45.97 -44.15 67.21
CA PHE A 130 45.00 -43.08 66.94
C PHE A 130 44.69 -42.15 68.14
N ASP A 131 44.57 -42.73 69.34
CA ASP A 131 44.30 -42.01 70.60
C ASP A 131 45.58 -41.55 71.35
N GLN A 132 46.79 -41.83 70.83
CA GLN A 132 48.05 -41.47 71.48
C GLN A 132 48.49 -40.03 71.14
N GLU A 133 48.97 -39.28 72.14
CA GLU A 133 49.45 -37.89 72.02
C GLU A 133 50.75 -37.79 71.17
N SER A 134 50.65 -37.23 69.96
CA SER A 134 51.72 -37.25 68.92
C SER A 134 53.06 -36.62 69.31
N ALA A 135 53.08 -35.74 70.31
CA ALA A 135 54.29 -35.13 70.89
C ALA A 135 54.28 -35.12 72.44
N GLY A 136 53.53 -36.03 73.05
CA GLY A 136 53.38 -36.13 74.51
C GLY A 136 52.39 -35.14 75.13
N SER A 137 52.39 -35.05 76.46
CA SER A 137 51.22 -34.57 77.21
C SER A 137 50.72 -33.16 76.85
N GLY A 138 49.51 -33.09 76.29
CA GLY A 138 48.86 -31.87 75.81
C GLY A 138 49.09 -31.54 74.32
N SER A 139 49.66 -32.45 73.54
CA SER A 139 49.65 -32.41 72.06
C SER A 139 48.40 -33.12 71.50
N PRO A 140 47.97 -32.83 70.26
CA PRO A 140 46.87 -33.58 69.63
C PRO A 140 47.20 -35.07 69.50
N THR A 141 46.17 -35.92 69.53
CA THR A 141 46.35 -37.34 69.24
C THR A 141 46.75 -37.58 67.78
N VAL A 142 47.22 -38.78 67.41
CA VAL A 142 47.49 -39.10 65.99
C VAL A 142 46.24 -38.96 65.12
N GLY A 143 45.06 -39.33 65.63
CA GLY A 143 43.78 -39.08 64.95
C GLY A 143 43.46 -37.59 64.82
N GLU A 144 43.57 -36.80 65.91
CA GLU A 144 43.36 -35.35 65.84
C GLU A 144 44.36 -34.68 64.89
N LYS A 145 45.63 -35.13 64.85
CA LYS A 145 46.66 -34.63 63.95
C LYS A 145 46.35 -34.98 62.49
N LEU A 146 46.06 -36.25 62.18
CA LEU A 146 45.63 -36.69 60.85
C LEU A 146 44.45 -35.83 60.36
N LYS A 147 43.43 -35.63 61.21
CA LYS A 147 42.27 -34.79 60.88
C LYS A 147 42.64 -33.33 60.62
N ILE A 148 43.61 -32.76 61.34
CA ILE A 148 44.12 -31.40 61.13
C ILE A 148 44.92 -31.30 59.82
N GLU A 149 45.91 -32.17 59.60
CA GLU A 149 46.75 -32.11 58.39
C GLU A 149 45.91 -32.32 57.13
N LEU A 150 44.92 -33.23 57.15
CA LEU A 150 43.99 -33.40 56.03
C LEU A 150 43.06 -32.19 55.86
N SER A 151 42.51 -31.63 56.94
CA SER A 151 41.65 -30.44 56.82
C SER A 151 42.42 -29.27 56.21
N ASN A 152 43.65 -29.02 56.67
CA ASN A 152 44.55 -28.01 56.08
C ASN A 152 44.84 -28.32 54.62
N ALA A 153 45.22 -29.57 54.29
CA ALA A 153 45.58 -29.99 52.94
C ALA A 153 44.42 -29.89 51.93
N ILE A 154 43.17 -30.00 52.41
CA ILE A 154 41.95 -29.78 51.63
C ILE A 154 41.65 -28.27 51.52
N GLU A 155 41.71 -27.53 52.63
CA GLU A 155 41.49 -26.08 52.69
C GLU A 155 42.48 -25.34 51.77
N ASP A 156 43.79 -25.59 51.87
CA ASP A 156 44.83 -25.07 50.96
C ASP A 156 44.55 -25.41 49.48
N SER A 157 44.06 -26.62 49.20
CA SER A 157 43.77 -27.10 47.84
C SER A 157 42.52 -26.46 47.24
N LEU A 158 41.55 -26.08 48.07
CA LEU A 158 40.34 -25.38 47.65
C LEU A 158 40.54 -23.87 47.61
N GLU A 159 41.27 -23.27 48.56
CA GLU A 159 41.62 -21.84 48.54
C GLU A 159 42.43 -21.47 47.29
N SER A 160 43.44 -22.28 46.95
CA SER A 160 44.26 -22.08 45.75
C SER A 160 43.49 -22.24 44.42
N SER A 161 42.32 -22.89 44.45
CA SER A 161 41.49 -23.18 43.26
C SER A 161 40.25 -22.28 43.14
N PHE A 162 39.67 -21.86 44.27
CA PHE A 162 38.33 -21.24 44.32
C PHE A 162 38.18 -20.04 45.29
N GLY A 163 39.18 -19.69 46.11
CA GLY A 163 39.09 -18.59 47.10
C GLY A 163 38.67 -19.03 48.51
N GLU A 164 38.23 -18.10 49.37
CA GLU A 164 37.92 -18.38 50.79
C GLU A 164 36.78 -19.42 50.93
N VAL A 165 37.11 -20.64 51.38
CA VAL A 165 36.18 -21.78 51.45
C VAL A 165 36.04 -22.28 52.88
N ALA A 166 34.80 -22.32 53.39
CA ALA A 166 34.49 -22.89 54.70
C ALA A 166 34.34 -24.42 54.60
N VAL A 167 35.35 -25.16 55.07
CA VAL A 167 35.34 -26.64 55.14
C VAL A 167 34.76 -27.16 56.46
N THR A 168 34.17 -28.37 56.44
CA THR A 168 33.79 -29.11 57.65
C THR A 168 34.13 -30.59 57.50
N THR A 169 35.19 -31.01 58.18
CA THR A 169 35.83 -32.33 58.11
C THR A 169 35.39 -33.23 59.27
N ASP A 170 35.04 -34.50 59.04
CA ASP A 170 34.89 -35.52 60.10
C ASP A 170 35.08 -36.97 59.63
N TYR A 171 35.24 -37.90 60.57
CA TYR A 171 35.43 -39.33 60.27
C TYR A 171 34.14 -40.03 59.82
N THR A 172 34.26 -40.94 58.85
CA THR A 172 33.16 -41.78 58.34
C THR A 172 33.50 -43.27 58.42
N ASN A 173 32.47 -44.10 58.62
CA ASN A 173 32.58 -45.56 58.70
C ASN A 173 32.47 -46.26 57.34
N GLN A 174 32.32 -45.50 56.25
CA GLN A 174 32.23 -46.03 54.90
C GLN A 174 32.80 -45.06 53.87
N TYR A 175 33.42 -45.61 52.83
CA TYR A 175 33.79 -44.94 51.59
C TYR A 175 32.96 -45.54 50.45
N VAL A 176 32.46 -44.69 49.56
CA VAL A 176 31.61 -45.09 48.44
C VAL A 176 32.25 -44.59 47.15
N ASP A 177 32.45 -45.51 46.21
CA ASP A 177 32.96 -45.24 44.87
C ASP A 177 32.04 -45.94 43.85
N GLY A 178 31.20 -45.14 43.19
CA GLY A 178 30.12 -45.60 42.31
C GLY A 178 29.18 -46.61 43.00
N ALA A 179 29.27 -47.87 42.58
CA ALA A 179 28.47 -48.98 43.14
C ALA A 179 29.19 -49.80 44.23
N THR A 180 30.42 -49.43 44.57
CA THR A 180 31.26 -50.11 45.58
C THR A 180 31.16 -49.37 46.91
N THR A 181 31.02 -50.10 48.01
CA THR A 181 31.07 -49.55 49.37
C THR A 181 32.13 -50.28 50.17
N THR A 182 33.20 -49.55 50.51
CA THR A 182 34.27 -50.04 51.38
C THR A 182 33.94 -49.65 52.82
N ALA A 183 33.98 -50.62 53.73
CA ALA A 183 33.81 -50.36 55.16
C ALA A 183 35.12 -49.81 55.75
N CYS A 184 35.00 -48.76 56.56
CA CYS A 184 36.14 -48.07 57.17
C CYS A 184 36.11 -48.22 58.70
N SER A 185 37.29 -48.13 59.34
CA SER A 185 37.41 -48.23 60.80
C SER A 185 38.41 -47.23 61.36
N VAL A 186 38.14 -46.77 62.58
CA VAL A 186 39.11 -46.08 63.47
C VAL A 186 39.32 -46.85 64.79
N ASN A 187 38.80 -48.07 64.90
CA ASN A 187 38.83 -48.86 66.14
C ASN A 187 39.95 -49.93 66.09
N PRO A 188 41.03 -49.81 66.91
CA PRO A 188 42.16 -50.73 67.00
C PRO A 188 41.89 -51.91 67.95
N SER A 189 40.91 -52.75 67.60
CA SER A 189 40.57 -53.96 68.36
C SER A 189 39.75 -54.99 67.55
N THR A 190 39.67 -54.82 66.22
CA THR A 190 38.75 -55.55 65.32
C THR A 190 39.25 -55.64 63.86
N ASP A 191 40.45 -55.17 63.61
CA ASP A 191 40.91 -54.62 62.33
C ASP A 191 42.03 -55.46 61.70
N SER A 192 42.78 -56.22 62.50
CA SER A 192 43.73 -57.25 62.03
C SER A 192 43.15 -58.67 62.03
N ALA A 193 43.83 -59.59 61.35
CA ALA A 193 43.44 -61.00 61.23
C ALA A 193 43.44 -61.77 62.57
N GLU A 194 44.29 -61.39 63.53
CA GLU A 194 44.32 -62.00 64.87
C GLU A 194 43.15 -61.53 65.75
N GLU A 195 42.61 -60.34 65.48
CA GLU A 195 41.53 -59.72 66.27
C GLU A 195 40.13 -59.96 65.69
N GLY A 196 39.99 -60.11 64.37
CA GLY A 196 38.75 -60.56 63.75
C GLY A 196 38.52 -60.20 62.28
N ALA A 197 39.47 -59.54 61.61
CA ALA A 197 39.36 -59.19 60.19
C ALA A 197 39.40 -60.41 59.26
N SER A 198 39.01 -60.21 58.00
CA SER A 198 38.86 -61.28 57.01
C SER A 198 40.12 -61.65 56.23
N ALA A 199 41.18 -60.84 56.33
CA ALA A 199 42.49 -61.00 55.70
C ALA A 199 43.56 -60.51 56.69
N ASN A 200 44.84 -60.90 56.47
CA ASN A 200 46.00 -60.23 57.08
C ASN A 200 46.45 -59.17 56.07
N ASP A 201 46.18 -57.90 56.32
CA ASP A 201 46.41 -56.80 55.36
C ASP A 201 46.40 -55.44 56.09
N VAL A 202 47.58 -54.84 56.27
CA VAL A 202 47.77 -53.59 57.04
C VAL A 202 47.14 -52.34 56.39
N PHE A 203 46.72 -52.44 55.12
CA PHE A 203 46.07 -51.38 54.36
C PHE A 203 44.53 -51.47 54.39
N ASN A 204 43.97 -52.49 55.05
CA ASN A 204 42.53 -52.72 55.18
C ASN A 204 42.12 -53.00 56.64
N PRO A 205 40.90 -52.60 57.06
CA PRO A 205 40.05 -51.59 56.42
C PRO A 205 40.77 -50.23 56.33
N PRO A 206 40.42 -49.32 55.41
CA PRO A 206 40.96 -47.96 55.42
C PRO A 206 40.40 -47.13 56.58
N ILE A 207 41.12 -46.06 56.96
CA ILE A 207 40.58 -44.96 57.75
C ILE A 207 39.89 -43.99 56.79
N CYS A 208 38.65 -43.59 57.04
CA CYS A 208 37.93 -42.71 56.11
C CYS A 208 37.49 -41.40 56.75
N ILE A 209 37.69 -40.31 56.02
CA ILE A 209 37.32 -38.94 56.38
C ILE A 209 36.43 -38.39 55.27
N SER A 210 35.38 -37.66 55.66
CA SER A 210 34.52 -36.91 54.75
C SER A 210 34.58 -35.42 55.09
N THR A 211 34.57 -34.57 54.07
CA THR A 211 34.62 -33.11 54.21
C THR A 211 33.57 -32.49 53.31
N SER A 212 32.67 -31.69 53.89
CA SER A 212 31.74 -30.87 53.12
C SER A 212 32.23 -29.43 53.05
N ALA A 213 32.10 -28.82 51.88
CA ALA A 213 32.51 -27.45 51.60
C ALA A 213 31.46 -26.73 50.74
N LEU A 214 31.28 -25.43 50.97
CA LEU A 214 30.47 -24.57 50.10
C LEU A 214 31.39 -23.53 49.45
N ILE A 215 31.49 -23.61 48.12
CA ILE A 215 32.30 -22.74 47.27
C ILE A 215 31.39 -21.63 46.73
N GLN A 216 31.83 -20.38 46.83
CA GLN A 216 31.21 -19.24 46.16
C GLN A 216 32.03 -18.88 44.92
N LEU A 217 31.37 -18.68 43.78
CA LEU A 217 32.03 -18.32 42.52
C LEU A 217 31.85 -16.83 42.20
N ASP A 218 32.91 -16.21 41.68
CA ASP A 218 32.87 -14.83 41.19
C ASP A 218 32.17 -14.76 39.81
N GLN A 219 31.48 -13.67 39.53
CA GLN A 219 30.73 -13.48 38.28
C GLN A 219 31.62 -13.56 37.04
N SER A 220 32.91 -13.20 37.16
CA SER A 220 33.90 -13.28 36.08
C SER A 220 34.22 -14.72 35.62
N THR A 221 33.91 -15.74 36.44
CA THR A 221 34.07 -17.17 36.06
C THR A 221 33.17 -17.57 34.88
N PHE A 222 32.05 -16.88 34.66
CA PHE A 222 31.00 -17.30 33.72
C PHE A 222 31.12 -16.72 32.29
N ASN A 223 32.20 -16.01 31.97
CA ASN A 223 32.42 -15.36 30.66
C ASN A 223 31.30 -14.36 30.26
N LEU A 224 30.59 -13.77 31.24
CA LEU A 224 29.69 -12.62 31.02
C LEU A 224 30.40 -11.29 31.37
N LEU A 225 29.91 -10.18 30.85
CA LEU A 225 30.43 -8.85 31.17
C LEU A 225 30.04 -8.46 32.62
N PRO A 226 31.00 -8.08 33.50
CA PRO A 226 30.67 -7.71 34.88
C PRO A 226 29.83 -6.42 34.93
N ASN A 227 28.60 -6.55 35.41
CA ASN A 227 27.64 -5.45 35.55
C ASN A 227 27.02 -5.50 36.98
N PRO A 228 27.02 -4.40 37.77
CA PRO A 228 26.41 -4.38 39.10
C PRO A 228 24.89 -4.62 39.11
N ASP A 229 24.20 -4.48 37.97
CA ASP A 229 22.75 -4.72 37.84
C ASP A 229 22.41 -6.11 37.22
N LEU A 230 23.41 -6.99 37.02
CA LEU A 230 23.24 -8.35 36.48
C LEU A 230 22.70 -9.34 37.52
N ASP A 231 21.53 -9.92 37.26
CA ASP A 231 21.07 -11.14 37.92
C ASP A 231 21.68 -12.35 37.18
N LEU A 232 22.89 -12.74 37.59
CA LEU A 232 23.71 -13.77 36.90
C LEU A 232 22.97 -15.10 36.78
N GLU A 233 22.33 -15.56 37.86
CA GLU A 233 21.58 -16.81 37.91
C GLU A 233 20.40 -16.76 36.93
N ARG A 234 19.59 -15.70 36.98
CA ARG A 234 18.44 -15.53 36.08
C ARG A 234 18.85 -15.36 34.62
N ALA A 235 19.91 -14.63 34.34
CA ALA A 235 20.44 -14.45 32.99
C ALA A 235 20.92 -15.80 32.41
N TYR A 236 21.66 -16.58 33.21
CA TYR A 236 22.16 -17.90 32.81
C TYR A 236 21.02 -18.91 32.60
N GLN A 237 20.00 -18.92 33.47
CA GLN A 237 18.79 -19.72 33.28
C GLN A 237 18.03 -19.35 31.99
N GLY A 238 17.86 -18.05 31.70
CA GLY A 238 17.17 -17.61 30.48
C GLY A 238 17.93 -17.95 29.19
N LEU A 239 19.26 -17.79 29.17
CA LEU A 239 20.11 -18.25 28.06
C LEU A 239 19.94 -19.76 27.83
N MET A 240 19.99 -20.56 28.91
CA MET A 240 19.74 -22.00 28.86
C MET A 240 18.36 -22.32 28.28
N VAL A 241 17.28 -21.67 28.74
CA VAL A 241 15.90 -21.92 28.26
C VAL A 241 15.73 -21.57 26.79
N MET A 242 16.45 -20.59 26.24
CA MET A 242 16.52 -20.35 24.78
C MET A 242 17.28 -21.43 23.99
N GLY A 243 17.76 -22.49 24.63
CA GLY A 243 18.49 -23.58 24.00
C GLY A 243 20.00 -23.35 23.91
N SER A 244 20.55 -22.41 24.67
CA SER A 244 22.00 -22.18 24.65
C SER A 244 22.77 -23.37 25.23
N GLU A 245 23.84 -23.76 24.56
CA GLU A 245 24.81 -24.75 25.03
C GLU A 245 26.02 -24.00 25.58
N ILE A 246 26.41 -24.24 26.84
CA ILE A 246 27.51 -23.51 27.51
C ILE A 246 28.61 -24.49 27.93
N THR A 247 29.79 -24.29 27.36
CA THR A 247 30.96 -25.16 27.55
C THR A 247 31.86 -24.59 28.65
N SER A 248 32.13 -25.42 29.67
CA SER A 248 32.89 -25.06 30.86
C SER A 248 34.16 -25.90 30.96
N THR A 249 35.29 -25.24 31.19
CA THR A 249 36.62 -25.85 31.29
C THR A 249 37.23 -25.65 32.67
N PHE A 250 37.70 -26.70 33.31
CA PHE A 250 38.36 -26.68 34.63
C PHE A 250 39.54 -27.67 34.65
N ASN A 251 40.35 -27.65 35.72
CA ASN A 251 41.45 -28.59 35.89
C ASN A 251 41.20 -29.46 37.12
N PHE A 252 41.39 -30.77 36.98
CA PHE A 252 41.42 -31.72 38.09
C PHE A 252 42.86 -32.11 38.41
N VAL A 253 43.12 -32.47 39.68
CA VAL A 253 44.48 -32.62 40.22
C VAL A 253 44.55 -33.82 41.16
N ALA A 254 45.32 -34.84 40.80
CA ALA A 254 45.70 -35.94 41.70
C ALA A 254 47.14 -35.76 42.19
N ARG A 255 47.35 -35.73 43.51
CA ARG A 255 48.69 -35.73 44.11
C ARG A 255 49.39 -37.09 43.91
N PRO A 256 50.73 -37.16 43.91
CA PRO A 256 51.44 -38.43 43.90
C PRO A 256 50.90 -39.37 44.99
N GLY A 257 50.65 -40.65 44.65
CA GLY A 257 50.11 -41.63 45.60
C GLY A 257 48.58 -41.65 45.72
N HIS A 258 47.89 -40.62 45.20
CA HIS A 258 46.44 -40.54 45.22
C HIS A 258 45.80 -41.18 43.96
N ILE A 259 44.59 -41.72 44.13
CA ILE A 259 43.61 -41.88 43.05
C ILE A 259 42.39 -40.99 43.36
N ALA A 260 42.00 -40.15 42.40
CA ALA A 260 40.94 -39.16 42.56
C ALA A 260 39.80 -39.42 41.55
N THR A 261 38.65 -39.87 42.05
CA THR A 261 37.41 -40.00 41.29
C THR A 261 36.58 -38.73 41.48
N TYR A 262 36.49 -37.93 40.42
CA TYR A 262 35.67 -36.72 40.38
C TYR A 262 34.28 -37.02 39.82
N THR A 263 33.25 -36.38 40.37
CA THR A 263 31.87 -36.41 39.85
C THR A 263 31.28 -35.01 39.88
N VAL A 264 30.59 -34.61 38.81
CA VAL A 264 29.98 -33.28 38.66
C VAL A 264 28.49 -33.42 38.37
N HIS A 265 27.66 -32.89 39.28
CA HIS A 265 26.20 -32.82 39.15
C HIS A 265 25.78 -31.40 38.71
N PRO A 266 25.03 -31.27 37.59
CA PRO A 266 24.56 -29.98 37.09
C PRO A 266 23.43 -29.40 37.97
N PRO A 267 23.18 -28.07 37.90
CA PRO A 267 22.10 -27.45 38.65
C PRO A 267 20.73 -27.91 38.13
N SER A 268 19.69 -27.73 38.94
CA SER A 268 18.37 -28.37 38.71
C SER A 268 17.60 -27.96 37.44
N TYR A 269 18.07 -26.93 36.72
CA TYR A 269 17.55 -26.46 35.42
C TYR A 269 18.42 -26.88 34.23
N ALA A 270 19.56 -27.53 34.46
CA ALA A 270 20.49 -27.96 33.43
C ALA A 270 20.73 -29.47 33.45
N THR A 271 21.34 -29.96 32.37
CA THR A 271 21.89 -31.30 32.24
C THR A 271 23.23 -31.20 31.51
N ILE A 272 24.17 -32.09 31.83
CA ILE A 272 25.37 -32.25 31.02
C ILE A 272 24.98 -32.96 29.72
N ASP A 273 25.34 -32.39 28.59
CA ASP A 273 25.11 -32.98 27.27
C ASP A 273 26.28 -33.88 26.86
N SER A 274 27.48 -33.31 26.94
CA SER A 274 28.73 -33.91 26.48
C SER A 274 29.89 -33.55 27.41
N VAL A 275 30.94 -34.36 27.34
CA VAL A 275 32.22 -34.21 28.04
C VAL A 275 33.37 -34.55 27.09
N ASP A 276 34.58 -34.24 27.51
CA ASP A 276 35.83 -34.64 26.86
C ASP A 276 36.03 -36.18 26.75
N ALA A 277 37.21 -36.57 26.27
CA ALA A 277 37.55 -37.98 25.99
C ALA A 277 38.00 -38.81 27.21
N SER A 278 38.18 -38.21 28.39
CA SER A 278 38.50 -38.92 29.64
C SER A 278 37.32 -38.96 30.61
N GLY A 279 36.34 -38.06 30.44
CA GLY A 279 35.07 -38.06 31.15
C GLY A 279 34.12 -39.20 30.73
N THR A 280 33.21 -39.54 31.64
CA THR A 280 32.12 -40.48 31.42
C THR A 280 30.80 -39.88 31.87
N LEU A 281 29.77 -39.90 31.03
CA LEU A 281 28.41 -39.48 31.38
C LEU A 281 27.70 -40.57 32.20
N ILE A 282 26.92 -40.13 33.19
CA ILE A 282 26.12 -40.97 34.08
C ILE A 282 24.65 -40.52 33.93
N GLU A 283 23.83 -41.37 33.30
CA GLU A 283 22.41 -41.09 33.05
C GLU A 283 21.54 -41.29 34.31
N HIS A 284 20.77 -40.26 34.70
CA HIS A 284 19.81 -40.31 35.80
C HIS A 284 18.38 -40.26 35.26
N GLY A 285 17.68 -41.39 35.29
CA GLY A 285 16.29 -41.50 34.85
C GLY A 285 15.27 -40.88 35.82
N GLY A 286 14.17 -40.34 35.30
CA GLY A 286 13.09 -39.75 36.10
C GLY A 286 11.96 -39.17 35.24
N THR A 287 11.11 -38.35 35.85
CA THR A 287 10.10 -37.53 35.12
C THR A 287 10.72 -36.35 34.37
N SER A 288 11.91 -35.92 34.81
CA SER A 288 12.82 -35.02 34.10
C SER A 288 14.22 -35.65 34.25
N PRO A 289 14.72 -36.37 33.22
CA PRO A 289 16.02 -37.01 33.27
C PRO A 289 17.15 -35.96 33.19
N TYR A 290 18.35 -36.35 33.61
CA TYR A 290 19.56 -35.53 33.48
C TYR A 290 20.80 -36.42 33.51
N ASN A 291 21.94 -35.90 33.06
CA ASN A 291 23.23 -36.56 33.19
C ASN A 291 24.08 -35.81 34.22
N SER A 292 24.81 -36.56 35.05
CA SER A 292 26.04 -36.09 35.68
C SER A 292 27.24 -36.63 34.91
N SER A 293 28.46 -36.21 35.25
CA SER A 293 29.68 -36.73 34.63
C SER A 293 30.72 -37.11 35.69
N SER A 294 31.65 -37.98 35.32
CA SER A 294 32.75 -38.42 36.19
C SER A 294 34.05 -38.64 35.44
N TRP A 295 35.18 -38.38 36.12
CA TRP A 295 36.56 -38.55 35.64
C TRP A 295 37.37 -39.27 36.73
N VAL A 296 38.39 -40.04 36.36
CA VAL A 296 39.24 -40.79 37.31
C VAL A 296 40.71 -40.56 36.99
N LEU A 297 41.41 -39.85 37.88
CA LEU A 297 42.85 -39.60 37.80
C LEU A 297 43.58 -40.56 38.76
N ASP A 298 44.33 -41.52 38.22
CA ASP A 298 45.11 -42.50 38.99
C ASP A 298 46.60 -42.15 38.95
N HIS A 299 47.13 -41.63 40.07
CA HIS A 299 48.52 -41.20 40.21
C HIS A 299 49.27 -41.99 41.32
N ARG A 300 48.74 -43.16 41.69
CA ARG A 300 49.30 -44.07 42.72
C ARG A 300 50.71 -44.58 42.39
N LEU A 301 51.00 -44.78 41.11
CA LEU A 301 52.28 -45.32 40.63
C LEU A 301 53.28 -44.24 40.19
N ALA A 302 53.11 -43.01 40.67
CA ALA A 302 54.08 -41.93 40.45
C ALA A 302 55.42 -42.21 41.17
N GLN A 303 56.45 -41.45 40.82
CA GLN A 303 57.79 -41.55 41.44
C GLN A 303 58.02 -40.38 42.39
N SER A 304 58.93 -40.52 43.35
CA SER A 304 59.31 -39.47 44.33
C SER A 304 59.97 -38.20 43.72
N THR A 305 60.01 -38.08 42.39
CA THR A 305 60.39 -36.85 41.66
C THR A 305 59.26 -36.24 40.83
N ASP A 306 58.09 -36.88 40.77
CA ASP A 306 56.95 -36.43 39.97
C ASP A 306 56.10 -35.42 40.75
N GLY A 307 55.50 -34.47 40.04
CA GLY A 307 54.54 -33.53 40.61
C GLY A 307 53.10 -34.00 40.44
N ASP A 308 52.15 -33.17 40.87
CA ASP A 308 50.71 -33.47 40.76
C ASP A 308 50.27 -33.72 39.31
N LEU A 309 49.50 -34.79 39.11
CA LEU A 309 48.84 -35.08 37.83
C LEU A 309 47.68 -34.11 37.65
N THR A 310 47.89 -33.10 36.80
CA THR A 310 46.85 -32.14 36.41
C THR A 310 46.25 -32.55 35.07
N GLU A 311 44.93 -32.72 35.01
CA GLU A 311 44.18 -32.95 33.78
C GLU A 311 43.18 -31.80 33.53
N GLY A 312 43.30 -31.15 32.38
CA GLY A 312 42.36 -30.10 31.95
C GLY A 312 41.18 -30.74 31.23
N VAL A 313 39.99 -30.49 31.74
CA VAL A 313 38.74 -31.20 31.39
C VAL A 313 37.63 -30.23 30.97
N GLU A 314 36.71 -30.74 30.16
CA GLU A 314 35.69 -29.96 29.46
C GLU A 314 34.31 -30.65 29.55
N LEU A 315 33.26 -29.87 29.85
CA LEU A 315 31.87 -30.31 29.79
C LEU A 315 30.99 -29.26 29.12
N THR A 316 29.90 -29.70 28.50
CA THR A 316 28.87 -28.82 27.93
C THR A 316 27.56 -28.98 28.70
N LEU A 317 27.04 -27.88 29.23
CA LEU A 317 25.71 -27.79 29.85
C LEU A 317 24.67 -27.34 28.83
N LYS A 318 23.45 -27.88 28.94
CA LYS A 318 22.25 -27.38 28.26
C LYS A 318 21.03 -27.42 29.18
N HIS A 319 19.95 -26.75 28.80
CA HIS A 319 18.69 -26.77 29.57
C HIS A 319 18.11 -28.18 29.72
N ARG A 320 17.54 -28.44 30.91
CA ARG A 320 16.85 -29.66 31.29
C ARG A 320 15.35 -29.40 31.36
N ASN A 321 14.63 -29.91 30.38
CA ASN A 321 13.16 -29.84 30.34
C ASN A 321 12.52 -30.32 31.66
N ARG A 322 11.67 -29.46 32.23
CA ARG A 322 10.99 -29.58 33.52
C ARG A 322 9.47 -29.65 33.31
N THR A 323 8.73 -30.01 34.36
CA THR A 323 7.26 -30.01 34.31
C THR A 323 6.75 -28.56 34.30
N GLY A 324 6.36 -28.06 33.12
CA GLY A 324 5.88 -26.69 32.93
C GLY A 324 6.97 -25.68 32.54
N THR A 325 8.14 -26.13 32.08
CA THR A 325 9.15 -25.29 31.42
C THR A 325 9.99 -26.16 30.48
N SER A 326 9.98 -25.84 29.20
CA SER A 326 10.75 -26.52 28.15
C SER A 326 11.73 -25.54 27.49
N THR A 327 12.79 -26.07 26.88
CA THR A 327 13.61 -25.30 25.95
C THR A 327 12.74 -24.71 24.85
N VAL A 328 13.01 -23.46 24.45
CA VAL A 328 12.36 -22.83 23.30
C VAL A 328 12.76 -23.59 22.03
N GLU A 329 11.78 -23.98 21.23
CA GLU A 329 11.96 -24.57 19.90
C GLU A 329 11.12 -23.75 18.92
N VAL A 330 11.77 -23.11 17.96
CA VAL A 330 11.11 -22.28 16.94
C VAL A 330 10.91 -23.11 15.67
N PRO A 331 9.67 -23.23 15.13
CA PRO A 331 9.42 -23.96 13.90
C PRO A 331 10.16 -23.38 12.69
N SER A 332 10.57 -24.26 11.76
CA SER A 332 11.16 -23.85 10.49
C SER A 332 10.11 -23.14 9.62
N GLY A 333 10.29 -21.84 9.39
CA GLY A 333 9.35 -20.99 8.66
C GLY A 333 8.33 -20.26 9.54
N GLU A 334 8.48 -20.28 10.87
CA GLU A 334 7.77 -19.33 11.75
C GLU A 334 8.21 -17.88 11.44
N LYS A 335 7.41 -16.87 11.81
CA LYS A 335 7.80 -15.46 11.57
C LYS A 335 8.82 -14.95 12.59
N ALA A 336 9.95 -14.49 12.10
CA ALA A 336 11.00 -13.84 12.87
C ALA A 336 10.75 -12.33 13.01
N LEU A 337 10.30 -11.69 11.92
CA LEU A 337 10.05 -10.25 11.82
C LEU A 337 8.63 -9.94 11.34
N ASP A 338 8.10 -8.82 11.80
CA ASP A 338 6.82 -8.23 11.39
C ASP A 338 7.09 -6.78 10.98
N LEU A 339 7.10 -6.50 9.67
CA LEU A 339 7.55 -5.23 9.09
C LEU A 339 6.34 -4.38 8.70
N HIS A 340 6.02 -3.39 9.52
CA HIS A 340 4.98 -2.42 9.23
C HIS A 340 5.59 -1.13 8.69
N ILE A 341 5.30 -0.85 7.42
CA ILE A 341 5.76 0.31 6.67
C ILE A 341 4.55 1.23 6.48
N THR A 342 4.65 2.51 6.83
CA THR A 342 3.58 3.48 6.62
C THR A 342 4.10 4.64 5.77
N LEU A 343 3.64 4.71 4.52
CA LEU A 343 3.89 5.85 3.63
C LEU A 343 2.75 6.86 3.80
N ASN A 344 3.06 8.07 4.26
CA ASN A 344 2.08 9.13 4.44
C ASN A 344 2.12 10.14 3.28
N LEU A 345 1.03 10.19 2.49
CA LEU A 345 0.85 11.14 1.39
C LEU A 345 -0.25 12.19 1.67
N GLU A 346 -0.65 12.40 2.93
CA GLU A 346 -1.65 13.44 3.30
C GLU A 346 -1.21 14.86 2.82
N ASP A 347 0.10 15.10 2.71
CA ASP A 347 0.74 16.25 2.06
C ASP A 347 1.84 15.75 1.09
N GLU A 348 1.54 15.70 -0.21
CA GLU A 348 2.48 15.24 -1.28
C GLU A 348 3.77 16.10 -1.38
N SER A 349 3.80 17.28 -0.76
CA SER A 349 4.98 18.15 -0.72
C SER A 349 5.93 17.85 0.46
N ALA A 350 5.47 17.08 1.45
CA ALA A 350 6.18 16.78 2.69
C ALA A 350 5.88 15.35 3.20
N ALA A 351 5.75 14.40 2.28
CA ALA A 351 5.50 12.99 2.54
C ALA A 351 6.57 12.38 3.47
N THR A 352 6.17 11.41 4.29
CA THR A 352 7.06 10.72 5.24
C THR A 352 6.89 9.22 5.15
N LEU A 353 8.00 8.49 5.25
CA LEU A 353 8.02 7.04 5.39
C LEU A 353 8.32 6.70 6.86
N ASP A 354 7.30 6.22 7.57
CA ASP A 354 7.43 5.64 8.91
C ASP A 354 7.68 4.13 8.80
N PHE A 355 8.56 3.61 9.66
CA PHE A 355 8.95 2.21 9.71
C PHE A 355 8.84 1.67 11.14
N VAL A 356 8.24 0.51 11.30
CA VAL A 356 8.17 -0.25 12.56
C VAL A 356 8.47 -1.72 12.30
N ALA A 357 9.56 -2.23 12.88
CA ALA A 357 9.89 -3.66 12.84
C ALA A 357 9.61 -4.31 14.20
N GLY A 358 8.69 -5.27 14.24
CA GLY A 358 8.45 -6.16 15.37
C GLY A 358 9.34 -7.40 15.28
N MET A 359 10.30 -7.54 16.19
CA MET A 359 11.21 -8.69 16.25
C MET A 359 10.66 -9.72 17.23
N HIS A 360 10.29 -10.89 16.73
CA HIS A 360 9.87 -12.05 17.52
C HIS A 360 11.08 -12.89 17.95
N TYR A 361 11.99 -13.19 17.02
CA TYR A 361 13.26 -13.86 17.29
C TYR A 361 14.31 -13.52 16.22
N LEU A 362 15.58 -13.83 16.51
CA LEU A 362 16.69 -13.89 15.57
C LEU A 362 17.33 -15.28 15.66
N ASP A 363 17.64 -15.90 14.52
CA ASP A 363 18.30 -17.20 14.46
C ASP A 363 19.84 -17.09 14.44
N GLU A 364 20.52 -18.22 14.66
CA GLU A 364 21.99 -18.33 14.63
C GLU A 364 22.61 -17.68 13.38
N ALA A 365 21.98 -17.85 12.20
CA ALA A 365 22.48 -17.28 10.94
C ALA A 365 22.39 -15.75 10.90
N THR A 366 21.28 -15.17 11.37
CA THR A 366 21.11 -13.71 11.46
C THR A 366 22.04 -13.10 12.51
N LEU A 367 22.22 -13.79 13.64
CA LEU A 367 23.10 -13.35 14.73
C LEU A 367 24.58 -13.36 14.30
N ASP A 368 25.01 -14.36 13.51
CA ASP A 368 26.34 -14.43 12.90
C ASP A 368 26.55 -13.33 11.83
N ASP A 369 25.57 -13.09 10.95
CA ASP A 369 25.66 -12.06 9.90
C ASP A 369 25.72 -10.64 10.49
N TRP A 370 24.92 -10.36 11.53
CA TRP A 370 24.93 -9.09 12.26
C TRP A 370 26.09 -9.03 13.29
N GLY A 371 26.84 -10.13 13.50
CA GLY A 371 27.96 -10.20 14.44
C GLY A 371 27.58 -9.98 15.91
N VAL A 372 26.33 -10.23 16.31
CA VAL A 372 25.81 -9.96 17.66
C VAL A 372 25.90 -11.19 18.55
N SER A 373 26.76 -11.15 19.57
CA SER A 373 26.88 -12.21 20.57
C SER A 373 26.45 -11.75 21.97
N LEU A 374 25.65 -12.58 22.66
CA LEU A 374 25.21 -12.32 24.04
C LEU A 374 26.28 -12.64 25.12
N MET A 375 27.46 -13.13 24.73
CA MET A 375 28.49 -13.64 25.64
C MET A 375 29.90 -13.19 25.23
N SER A 376 30.81 -12.99 26.20
CA SER A 376 32.11 -12.35 25.93
C SER A 376 33.14 -13.25 25.22
N VAL A 377 32.87 -14.56 25.10
CA VAL A 377 33.73 -15.54 24.41
C VAL A 377 32.84 -16.48 23.57
N ALA A 378 32.62 -16.11 22.31
CA ALA A 378 31.76 -16.87 21.39
C ALA A 378 32.21 -18.33 21.17
N GLU A 379 33.50 -18.65 21.35
CA GLU A 379 34.03 -20.02 21.25
C GLU A 379 33.58 -20.95 22.40
N ARG A 380 32.95 -20.41 23.47
CA ARG A 380 32.59 -21.17 24.69
C ARG A 380 31.09 -21.35 24.92
N ALA A 381 30.25 -20.74 24.11
CA ALA A 381 28.80 -20.90 24.23
C ALA A 381 28.11 -20.70 22.88
N LYS A 382 27.20 -21.62 22.57
CA LYS A 382 26.37 -21.57 21.36
C LYS A 382 24.98 -21.09 21.71
N VAL A 383 24.51 -20.02 21.07
CA VAL A 383 23.16 -19.48 21.23
C VAL A 383 22.42 -19.72 19.90
N PRO A 384 21.54 -20.74 19.79
CA PRO A 384 20.93 -21.12 18.51
C PRO A 384 19.81 -20.17 18.06
N VAL A 385 19.20 -19.45 19.01
CA VAL A 385 18.13 -18.48 18.77
C VAL A 385 18.13 -17.45 19.91
N VAL A 386 17.81 -16.20 19.59
CA VAL A 386 17.54 -15.14 20.57
C VAL A 386 16.13 -14.64 20.35
N THR A 387 15.23 -14.90 21.30
CA THR A 387 13.83 -14.43 21.24
C THR A 387 13.70 -12.98 21.68
N ALA A 388 12.51 -12.40 21.52
CA ALA A 388 12.16 -11.10 22.07
C ALA A 388 12.37 -11.03 23.60
N ASP A 389 12.09 -12.10 24.35
CA ASP A 389 12.47 -12.20 25.77
C ASP A 389 13.99 -12.31 25.97
N GLY A 390 14.72 -12.93 25.04
CA GLY A 390 16.19 -12.91 24.99
C GLY A 390 16.78 -11.50 24.85
N ILE A 391 16.20 -10.67 23.96
CA ILE A 391 16.60 -9.27 23.80
C ILE A 391 16.24 -8.48 25.07
N ARG A 392 15.08 -8.73 25.70
CA ARG A 392 14.73 -8.13 27.00
C ARG A 392 15.68 -8.57 28.12
N LEU A 393 16.08 -9.84 28.17
CA LEU A 393 17.08 -10.35 29.12
C LEU A 393 18.41 -9.65 28.92
N ALA A 394 18.91 -9.55 27.68
CA ALA A 394 20.16 -8.88 27.36
C ALA A 394 20.14 -7.38 27.72
N TYR A 395 19.05 -6.68 27.42
CA TYR A 395 18.85 -5.27 27.76
C TYR A 395 18.79 -5.02 29.28
N HIS A 396 17.91 -5.73 30.00
CA HIS A 396 17.69 -5.51 31.44
C HIS A 396 18.87 -5.96 32.31
N ASN A 397 19.75 -6.83 31.80
CA ASN A 397 20.98 -7.24 32.48
C ASN A 397 22.25 -6.59 31.89
N GLY A 398 22.13 -5.69 30.91
CA GLY A 398 23.27 -5.00 30.29
C GLY A 398 24.31 -5.92 29.62
N LEU A 399 23.89 -7.06 29.07
CA LEU A 399 24.80 -8.05 28.45
C LEU A 399 25.35 -7.59 27.10
N VAL A 400 24.56 -6.82 26.34
CA VAL A 400 24.87 -6.36 24.98
C VAL A 400 24.40 -4.91 24.81
N ASP A 401 25.20 -4.12 24.10
CA ASP A 401 24.80 -2.77 23.68
C ASP A 401 23.75 -2.86 22.56
N LEU A 402 22.60 -2.22 22.77
CA LEU A 402 21.50 -2.23 21.82
C LEU A 402 21.80 -1.43 20.53
N GLU A 403 22.84 -0.59 20.52
CA GLU A 403 23.35 0.08 19.31
C GLU A 403 23.93 -0.92 18.29
N ASN A 404 24.37 -2.11 18.74
CA ASN A 404 24.85 -3.17 17.84
C ASN A 404 23.72 -3.80 17.01
N PHE A 405 22.48 -3.86 17.55
CA PHE A 405 21.34 -4.38 16.80
C PHE A 405 20.80 -3.33 15.81
N THR A 406 20.71 -2.05 16.20
CA THR A 406 20.17 -0.99 15.34
C THR A 406 21.10 -0.65 14.17
N SER A 407 22.42 -0.71 14.39
CA SER A 407 23.41 -0.37 13.36
C SER A 407 23.62 -1.42 12.26
N GLN A 408 23.15 -2.66 12.45
CA GLN A 408 23.20 -3.72 11.43
C GLN A 408 21.86 -3.96 10.72
N PHE A 409 20.75 -3.41 11.24
CA PHE A 409 19.44 -3.59 10.63
C PHE A 409 19.38 -2.85 9.28
N PRO A 410 19.06 -3.52 8.16
CA PRO A 410 19.21 -2.97 6.80
C PRO A 410 18.07 -2.02 6.39
N VAL A 411 17.76 -1.01 7.21
CA VAL A 411 16.62 -0.10 6.97
C VAL A 411 16.79 0.74 5.70
N ASP A 412 18.02 1.11 5.34
CA ASP A 412 18.32 1.81 4.09
C ASP A 412 18.00 0.95 2.85
N LEU A 413 18.18 -0.37 2.93
CA LEU A 413 17.84 -1.29 1.83
C LEU A 413 16.33 -1.51 1.72
N ILE A 414 15.59 -1.47 2.83
CA ILE A 414 14.12 -1.46 2.82
C ILE A 414 13.62 -0.16 2.19
N ALA A 415 14.23 0.98 2.53
CA ALA A 415 13.90 2.28 1.94
C ALA A 415 14.23 2.36 0.45
N GLU A 416 15.36 1.78 0.00
CA GLU A 416 15.69 1.61 -1.43
C GLU A 416 14.69 0.67 -2.14
N GLY A 417 14.26 -0.40 -1.45
CA GLY A 417 13.19 -1.29 -1.91
C GLY A 417 11.86 -0.56 -2.10
N VAL A 418 11.45 0.28 -1.15
CA VAL A 418 10.25 1.13 -1.27
C VAL A 418 10.41 2.18 -2.38
N SER A 419 11.54 2.90 -2.48
CA SER A 419 11.70 3.92 -3.52
C SER A 419 11.72 3.32 -4.93
N SER A 420 12.31 2.13 -5.10
CA SER A 420 12.38 1.42 -6.39
C SER A 420 11.11 0.66 -6.78
N THR A 421 10.26 0.26 -5.82
CA THR A 421 8.95 -0.37 -6.11
C THR A 421 7.81 0.64 -6.25
N VAL A 422 7.91 1.82 -5.60
CA VAL A 422 6.77 2.74 -5.48
C VAL A 422 6.87 3.99 -6.36
N ALA A 423 8.03 4.60 -6.66
CA ALA A 423 8.04 5.87 -7.44
C ALA A 423 9.33 6.27 -8.19
N GLY A 424 10.40 5.48 -8.19
CA GLY A 424 11.64 5.83 -8.92
C GLY A 424 12.39 7.08 -8.40
N ILE A 425 12.01 7.60 -7.24
CA ILE A 425 12.55 8.83 -6.63
C ILE A 425 14.01 8.70 -6.15
N GLU A 426 14.66 9.83 -5.90
CA GLU A 426 15.96 9.86 -5.22
C GLU A 426 15.88 9.20 -3.82
N THR A 427 17.00 8.64 -3.36
CA THR A 427 17.08 7.78 -2.16
C THR A 427 16.44 8.41 -0.91
N ILE A 428 15.46 7.72 -0.32
CA ILE A 428 14.77 8.16 0.90
C ILE A 428 15.75 8.11 2.08
N GLU A 429 16.14 9.26 2.63
CA GLU A 429 17.00 9.33 3.82
C GLU A 429 16.19 8.97 5.09
N MET A 430 16.44 7.77 5.62
CA MET A 430 15.85 7.29 6.87
C MET A 430 16.52 7.90 8.12
N GLY A 431 15.75 8.07 9.19
CA GLY A 431 16.30 8.44 10.49
C GLY A 431 17.00 7.27 11.20
N GLU A 432 17.72 7.58 12.28
CA GLU A 432 18.32 6.58 13.17
C GLU A 432 17.24 5.70 13.83
N MET A 433 17.45 4.38 13.83
CA MET A 433 16.53 3.39 14.38
C MET A 433 16.50 3.42 15.92
N THR A 434 15.31 3.55 16.49
CA THR A 434 15.08 3.67 17.93
C THR A 434 14.20 2.55 18.49
N TRP A 435 14.42 2.17 19.75
CA TRP A 435 13.67 1.10 20.41
C TRP A 435 12.38 1.62 21.07
N ILE A 436 11.25 0.99 20.79
CA ILE A 436 9.98 1.30 21.48
C ILE A 436 9.98 0.67 22.87
N SER A 437 9.89 1.52 23.89
CA SER A 437 9.86 1.13 25.30
C SER A 437 8.66 0.20 25.61
N SER A 438 7.44 0.56 25.22
CA SER A 438 6.27 -0.31 25.39
C SER A 438 5.20 -0.01 24.34
N GLN A 439 4.76 -1.04 23.62
CA GLN A 439 3.71 -0.96 22.61
C GLN A 439 2.45 -1.69 23.10
N PRO A 440 1.28 -1.02 23.24
CA PRO A 440 0.02 -1.71 23.48
C PRO A 440 -0.43 -2.43 22.21
N ALA A 441 -1.22 -3.51 22.34
CA ALA A 441 -1.79 -4.20 21.18
C ALA A 441 -2.71 -3.24 20.39
N THR A 442 -2.50 -3.16 19.07
CA THR A 442 -3.34 -2.43 18.11
C THR A 442 -4.19 -3.41 17.30
N ALA A 443 -4.78 -2.97 16.19
CA ALA A 443 -5.45 -3.85 15.23
C ALA A 443 -4.47 -4.57 14.27
N SER A 444 -3.22 -4.10 14.19
CA SER A 444 -2.16 -4.64 13.33
C SER A 444 -1.03 -5.31 14.12
N LEU A 445 -0.66 -4.77 15.28
CA LEU A 445 0.53 -5.15 16.03
C LEU A 445 0.19 -5.72 17.42
N PRO A 446 0.80 -6.85 17.86
CA PRO A 446 0.62 -7.38 19.21
C PRO A 446 1.28 -6.49 20.28
N ALA A 447 0.92 -6.71 21.56
CA ALA A 447 1.55 -6.02 22.68
C ALA A 447 3.00 -6.47 22.87
N GLY A 448 3.92 -5.53 23.10
CA GLY A 448 5.37 -5.79 23.14
C GLY A 448 6.23 -4.58 23.53
N GLY A 449 7.49 -4.58 23.10
CA GLY A 449 8.51 -3.57 23.42
C GLY A 449 9.54 -4.02 24.48
N LEU A 450 10.59 -3.22 24.71
CA LEU A 450 11.69 -3.55 25.64
C LEU A 450 11.27 -3.62 27.12
N ASN A 451 10.28 -2.81 27.50
CA ASN A 451 9.70 -2.74 28.84
C ASN A 451 8.32 -3.42 28.91
N TYR A 452 8.02 -4.33 27.97
CA TYR A 452 6.87 -5.24 28.11
C TYR A 452 6.92 -5.94 29.49
N SER A 453 5.76 -6.21 30.07
CA SER A 453 5.63 -6.93 31.35
C SER A 453 4.66 -8.09 31.24
N HIS A 454 5.18 -9.29 31.51
CA HIS A 454 4.40 -10.52 31.48
C HIS A 454 3.37 -10.54 32.60
N SER A 455 2.13 -10.93 32.26
CA SER A 455 1.00 -11.00 33.21
C SER A 455 0.28 -12.36 33.21
N THR A 456 0.66 -13.25 32.29
CA THR A 456 0.14 -14.63 32.11
C THR A 456 1.28 -15.52 31.59
N GLY A 457 1.15 -16.84 31.73
CA GLY A 457 2.10 -17.83 31.16
C GLY A 457 3.35 -18.13 32.01
N CYS A 458 3.88 -17.14 32.73
CA CYS A 458 5.00 -17.32 33.64
C CYS A 458 4.56 -17.92 34.99
N SER A 459 5.32 -18.89 35.51
CA SER A 459 5.07 -19.51 36.83
C SER A 459 5.87 -18.88 37.98
N GLU A 460 6.81 -18.00 37.66
CA GLU A 460 7.63 -17.27 38.64
C GLU A 460 6.82 -16.37 39.58
N VAL A 461 7.27 -16.26 40.82
CA VAL A 461 6.71 -15.30 41.79
C VAL A 461 7.57 -14.04 41.82
N ALA A 462 7.14 -13.01 41.09
CA ALA A 462 7.80 -11.71 41.04
C ALA A 462 8.06 -11.13 42.45
N PRO A 463 9.28 -10.65 42.76
CA PRO A 463 9.57 -9.93 43.99
C PRO A 463 8.69 -8.66 44.12
N ALA A 464 8.36 -8.28 45.36
CA ALA A 464 7.40 -7.21 45.62
C ALA A 464 7.90 -5.83 45.12
N GLY A 465 7.37 -5.40 43.98
CA GLY A 465 7.74 -4.14 43.30
C GLY A 465 8.61 -4.31 42.05
N VAL A 466 8.89 -5.56 41.64
CA VAL A 466 9.58 -5.89 40.38
C VAL A 466 8.54 -6.37 39.35
N GLU A 467 8.69 -5.95 38.09
CA GLU A 467 7.88 -6.41 36.96
C GLU A 467 8.69 -7.44 36.14
N LEU A 468 8.06 -8.56 35.78
CA LEU A 468 8.71 -9.61 34.98
C LEU A 468 8.81 -9.15 33.51
N ARG A 469 9.99 -8.67 33.12
CA ARG A 469 10.32 -8.24 31.74
C ARG A 469 10.55 -9.41 30.79
N PHE A 470 11.08 -10.50 31.32
CA PHE A 470 11.30 -11.76 30.65
C PHE A 470 11.12 -12.89 31.67
N CYS A 471 10.72 -14.08 31.25
CA CYS A 471 10.40 -15.19 32.14
C CYS A 471 11.32 -16.39 31.95
N VAL A 472 11.78 -17.00 33.05
CA VAL A 472 12.68 -18.19 33.04
C VAL A 472 11.99 -19.47 33.53
N GLU A 473 10.82 -19.37 34.18
CA GLU A 473 9.94 -20.51 34.47
C GLU A 473 8.50 -20.22 34.01
N GLY A 474 7.92 -21.16 33.28
CA GLY A 474 6.54 -21.11 32.78
C GLY A 474 6.36 -21.73 31.39
N GLU A 475 5.13 -21.66 30.88
CA GLU A 475 4.79 -22.07 29.50
C GLU A 475 5.26 -21.02 28.48
N GLU A 476 5.35 -19.75 28.88
CA GLU A 476 5.87 -18.61 28.09
C GLU A 476 7.35 -18.29 28.40
N ALA A 477 8.09 -19.21 29.03
CA ALA A 477 9.48 -18.96 29.43
C ALA A 477 10.38 -18.68 28.20
N MET A 478 11.03 -17.52 28.20
CA MET A 478 11.83 -16.97 27.11
C MET A 478 11.10 -16.91 25.76
N GLY A 479 9.76 -16.76 25.76
CA GLY A 479 8.93 -16.83 24.57
C GLY A 479 9.16 -15.71 23.54
N PHE A 480 8.77 -15.98 22.29
CA PHE A 480 8.80 -15.03 21.16
C PHE A 480 7.43 -14.38 20.88
N ASN A 481 6.36 -14.75 21.62
CA ASN A 481 4.99 -14.29 21.40
C ASN A 481 4.77 -12.77 21.57
N HIS A 482 5.64 -12.10 22.34
CA HIS A 482 5.59 -10.66 22.59
C HIS A 482 6.82 -9.96 22.00
N PRO A 483 6.76 -9.42 20.77
CA PRO A 483 7.94 -8.90 20.09
C PRO A 483 8.56 -7.69 20.79
N VAL A 484 9.82 -7.40 20.49
CA VAL A 484 10.46 -6.10 20.77
C VAL A 484 10.41 -5.27 19.49
N TYR A 485 10.21 -3.96 19.60
CA TYR A 485 9.95 -3.10 18.44
C TYR A 485 11.06 -2.07 18.21
N LEU A 486 11.48 -1.97 16.96
CA LEU A 486 12.30 -0.89 16.42
C LEU A 486 11.45 0.04 15.57
N THR A 487 11.78 1.34 15.54
CA THR A 487 11.09 2.32 14.70
C THR A 487 12.00 3.47 14.27
N THR A 488 11.74 3.98 13.06
CA THR A 488 12.32 5.20 12.51
C THR A 488 11.33 5.89 11.57
N THR A 489 11.59 7.16 11.26
CA THR A 489 10.86 8.00 10.32
C THR A 489 11.86 8.62 9.36
N SER A 490 11.52 8.73 8.06
CA SER A 490 12.36 9.44 7.08
C SER A 490 12.47 10.94 7.36
N GLN A 491 13.40 11.62 6.68
CA GLN A 491 13.20 13.04 6.43
C GLN A 491 11.97 13.25 5.52
N PRO A 492 11.24 14.38 5.62
CA PRO A 492 10.15 14.66 4.68
C PRO A 492 10.68 14.86 3.25
N PHE A 493 10.00 14.23 2.28
CA PHE A 493 10.32 14.32 0.85
C PHE A 493 9.06 14.67 0.04
N SER A 494 9.21 15.01 -1.24
CA SER A 494 8.07 15.25 -2.13
C SER A 494 7.82 14.01 -2.98
N MET A 495 6.56 13.58 -3.06
CA MET A 495 6.12 12.37 -3.75
C MET A 495 4.64 12.50 -4.04
N ARG A 496 4.23 12.43 -5.31
CA ARG A 496 2.83 12.49 -5.70
C ARG A 496 2.28 11.09 -5.97
N LEU A 497 1.00 10.87 -5.69
CA LEU A 497 0.31 9.63 -6.05
C LEU A 497 0.35 9.36 -7.56
N LEU A 498 0.36 10.42 -8.38
CA LEU A 498 0.53 10.31 -9.83
C LEU A 498 1.88 9.69 -10.23
N ASP A 499 2.95 9.98 -9.49
CA ASP A 499 4.30 9.46 -9.76
C ASP A 499 4.37 7.93 -9.44
N ILE A 500 3.50 7.46 -8.52
CA ILE A 500 3.31 6.03 -8.21
C ILE A 500 2.55 5.30 -9.33
N ILE A 501 1.61 6.00 -9.97
CA ILE A 501 0.79 5.46 -11.05
C ILE A 501 1.57 5.41 -12.38
N SER A 502 2.50 6.34 -12.62
CA SER A 502 3.35 6.31 -13.81
C SER A 502 4.41 5.20 -13.75
N GLU A 503 5.16 5.06 -12.66
CA GLU A 503 6.23 4.05 -12.56
C GLU A 503 5.70 2.60 -12.65
N ASN A 504 4.46 2.36 -12.18
CA ASN A 504 3.80 1.06 -12.25
C ASN A 504 2.97 0.85 -13.55
N ASN A 505 2.99 1.81 -14.49
CA ASN A 505 2.25 1.71 -15.76
C ASN A 505 3.13 1.12 -16.89
N ASN A 506 2.71 -0.04 -17.40
CA ASN A 506 3.41 -0.75 -18.48
C ASN A 506 3.02 -0.30 -19.92
N ASN A 507 2.29 0.80 -20.09
CA ASN A 507 1.81 1.28 -21.40
C ASN A 507 2.36 2.67 -21.76
N GLU A 508 3.19 2.75 -22.80
CA GLU A 508 3.81 3.98 -23.32
C GLU A 508 2.77 5.06 -23.68
N ASP A 509 1.66 4.68 -24.34
CA ASP A 509 0.56 5.60 -24.73
C ASP A 509 -0.13 6.27 -23.51
N VAL A 510 -0.03 5.65 -22.32
CA VAL A 510 -0.63 6.15 -21.08
C VAL A 510 0.40 6.91 -20.23
N ALA A 511 1.70 6.64 -20.40
CA ALA A 511 2.76 7.40 -19.74
C ALA A 511 2.80 8.85 -20.24
N GLU A 512 2.72 9.08 -21.56
CA GLU A 512 2.65 10.44 -22.14
C GLU A 512 1.43 11.24 -21.64
N LEU A 513 0.31 10.56 -21.32
CA LEU A 513 -0.84 11.18 -20.70
C LEU A 513 -0.58 11.54 -19.23
N ILE A 514 0.03 10.65 -18.44
CA ILE A 514 0.29 10.88 -17.00
C ILE A 514 1.35 11.97 -16.79
N ASP A 515 2.39 12.04 -17.62
CA ASP A 515 3.43 13.09 -17.56
C ASP A 515 2.85 14.51 -17.70
N VAL A 516 1.67 14.65 -18.32
CA VAL A 516 0.97 15.91 -18.57
C VAL A 516 -0.14 16.19 -17.54
N LEU A 517 -0.50 15.22 -16.69
CA LEU A 517 -1.54 15.37 -15.65
C LEU A 517 -1.02 16.12 -14.42
N THR A 518 -1.72 17.21 -14.09
CA THR A 518 -1.59 17.86 -12.78
C THR A 518 -2.42 17.13 -11.72
N GLU A 519 -2.15 17.43 -10.44
CA GLU A 519 -2.93 16.95 -9.30
C GLU A 519 -4.42 17.34 -9.45
N ASP A 520 -4.69 18.61 -9.74
CA ASP A 520 -5.99 19.16 -10.14
C ASP A 520 -6.71 18.34 -11.23
N ASP A 521 -5.99 17.91 -12.28
CA ASP A 521 -6.60 17.15 -13.38
C ASP A 521 -7.06 15.76 -12.92
N PHE A 522 -6.21 15.06 -12.16
CA PHE A 522 -6.52 13.71 -11.68
C PHE A 522 -7.57 13.72 -10.56
N GLU A 523 -7.56 14.74 -9.69
CA GLU A 523 -8.68 14.99 -8.76
C GLU A 523 -9.99 15.11 -9.53
N ARG A 524 -10.05 15.94 -10.58
CA ARG A 524 -11.27 16.12 -11.39
C ARG A 524 -11.68 14.81 -12.08
N VAL A 525 -10.74 14.04 -12.62
CA VAL A 525 -11.05 12.73 -13.23
C VAL A 525 -11.67 11.76 -12.22
N LEU A 526 -11.13 11.68 -11.00
CA LEU A 526 -11.69 10.85 -9.92
C LEU A 526 -13.03 11.40 -9.40
N ASN A 527 -13.15 12.71 -9.24
CA ASN A 527 -14.40 13.39 -8.84
C ASN A 527 -15.45 13.43 -9.96
N ALA A 528 -15.11 13.13 -11.21
CA ALA A 528 -16.09 12.90 -12.29
C ALA A 528 -16.83 11.56 -12.15
N GLY A 529 -16.47 10.73 -11.17
CA GLY A 529 -17.05 9.41 -10.94
C GLY A 529 -16.25 8.25 -11.55
N LEU A 530 -14.98 8.48 -11.93
CA LEU A 530 -14.06 7.38 -12.22
C LEU A 530 -13.73 6.63 -10.93
N THR A 531 -13.92 5.33 -10.93
CA THR A 531 -13.35 4.41 -9.92
C THR A 531 -12.42 3.43 -10.60
N ILE A 532 -11.20 3.31 -10.08
CA ILE A 532 -10.17 2.38 -10.55
C ILE A 532 -9.99 1.30 -9.48
N GLN A 533 -9.93 0.03 -9.87
CA GLN A 533 -9.57 -1.10 -9.00
C GLN A 533 -8.53 -1.98 -9.69
N THR A 534 -7.50 -2.41 -8.97
CA THR A 534 -6.45 -3.30 -9.45
C THR A 534 -5.94 -4.18 -8.32
N SER A 535 -5.55 -5.43 -8.60
CA SER A 535 -4.65 -6.18 -7.72
C SER A 535 -3.19 -6.00 -8.14
N LEU A 536 -2.26 -5.99 -7.18
CA LEU A 536 -0.83 -6.16 -7.44
C LEU A 536 -0.43 -7.63 -7.23
N ASP A 537 0.55 -8.11 -8.02
CA ASP A 537 1.08 -9.46 -7.85
C ASP A 537 1.82 -9.60 -6.51
N SER A 538 1.82 -10.82 -5.99
CA SER A 538 2.57 -11.33 -4.85
C SER A 538 4.03 -10.84 -4.81
N ASP A 539 4.73 -10.89 -5.95
CA ASP A 539 6.13 -10.50 -6.06
C ASP A 539 6.40 -9.02 -5.72
N TYR A 540 5.40 -8.13 -5.77
CA TYR A 540 5.56 -6.68 -5.56
C TYR A 540 6.11 -6.32 -4.17
N LEU A 541 5.55 -6.91 -3.10
CA LEU A 541 6.03 -6.67 -1.73
C LEU A 541 7.32 -7.44 -1.44
N SER A 542 7.57 -8.55 -2.13
CA SER A 542 8.79 -9.36 -1.94
C SER A 542 10.07 -8.58 -2.27
N ALA A 543 10.01 -7.64 -3.21
CA ALA A 543 11.13 -6.79 -3.61
C ALA A 543 11.53 -5.75 -2.54
N ILE A 544 10.67 -5.51 -1.53
CA ILE A 544 10.95 -4.59 -0.42
C ILE A 544 11.80 -5.26 0.68
N VAL A 545 11.87 -6.60 0.72
CA VAL A 545 12.55 -7.37 1.77
C VAL A 545 14.00 -7.70 1.38
N PRO A 546 15.02 -7.19 2.11
CA PRO A 546 16.41 -7.56 1.86
C PRO A 546 16.67 -9.04 2.15
N ALA A 547 17.45 -9.69 1.28
CA ALA A 547 17.74 -11.13 1.36
C ALA A 547 18.62 -11.56 2.55
N ASN A 548 19.02 -10.64 3.44
CA ASN A 548 19.70 -10.91 4.71
C ASN A 548 18.80 -10.74 5.95
N LEU A 549 17.48 -10.56 5.76
CA LEU A 549 16.52 -10.67 6.85
C LEU A 549 16.04 -12.13 7.05
N PRO A 550 15.82 -12.57 8.30
CA PRO A 550 15.12 -13.82 8.60
C PRO A 550 13.63 -13.72 8.22
N PRO A 551 12.88 -14.84 8.19
CA PRO A 551 11.51 -14.88 7.67
C PRO A 551 10.60 -13.77 8.23
N SER A 552 10.10 -12.92 7.32
CA SER A 552 9.38 -11.68 7.66
C SER A 552 7.99 -11.63 7.03
N GLU A 553 7.02 -11.08 7.75
CA GLU A 553 5.77 -10.58 7.17
C GLU A 553 5.89 -9.08 6.85
N VAL A 554 5.20 -8.60 5.82
CA VAL A 554 5.23 -7.19 5.41
C VAL A 554 3.82 -6.63 5.33
N THR A 555 3.58 -5.51 5.99
CA THR A 555 2.40 -4.66 5.77
C THR A 555 2.85 -3.30 5.28
N LEU A 556 2.43 -2.92 4.07
CA LEU A 556 2.61 -1.57 3.52
C LEU A 556 1.28 -0.82 3.59
N GLU A 557 1.20 0.14 4.50
CA GLU A 557 0.07 1.05 4.66
C GLU A 557 0.38 2.37 3.94
N ILE A 558 -0.45 2.75 2.96
CA ILE A 558 -0.32 4.02 2.24
C ILE A 558 -1.51 4.90 2.63
N ILE A 559 -1.25 5.98 3.36
CA ILE A 559 -2.24 7.01 3.67
C ILE A 559 -2.37 7.91 2.43
N LEU A 560 -3.58 8.05 1.91
CA LEU A 560 -3.86 8.71 0.64
C LEU A 560 -3.88 10.25 0.77
N PRO A 561 -3.61 11.00 -0.30
CA PRO A 561 -3.79 12.45 -0.35
C PRO A 561 -5.24 12.85 -0.05
N SER A 562 -5.43 14.02 0.56
CA SER A 562 -6.73 14.46 1.08
C SER A 562 -7.88 14.62 0.05
N TRP A 563 -7.58 14.60 -1.26
CA TRP A 563 -8.54 14.62 -2.36
C TRP A 563 -8.92 13.21 -2.88
N VAL A 564 -8.16 12.17 -2.53
CA VAL A 564 -8.36 10.76 -2.92
C VAL A 564 -8.93 9.94 -1.77
N ARG A 565 -9.63 8.86 -2.12
CA ARG A 565 -9.94 7.76 -1.20
C ARG A 565 -10.01 6.44 -1.96
N THR A 566 -10.10 5.35 -1.22
CA THR A 566 -10.45 4.03 -1.75
C THR A 566 -11.92 3.93 -2.19
N ALA A 567 -12.27 2.90 -2.95
CA ALA A 567 -13.64 2.69 -3.44
C ALA A 567 -14.65 2.30 -2.34
N ASP A 568 -14.21 1.75 -1.20
CA ASP A 568 -15.05 1.52 -0.01
C ASP A 568 -15.12 2.73 0.93
N GLY A 569 -14.27 3.74 0.71
CA GLY A 569 -14.29 5.03 1.41
C GLY A 569 -13.28 5.18 2.55
N SER A 570 -12.33 4.24 2.66
CA SER A 570 -11.13 4.33 3.50
C SER A 570 -10.13 5.39 3.00
N ASP A 571 -9.43 6.03 3.94
CA ASP A 571 -8.34 7.01 3.75
C ASP A 571 -6.97 6.37 3.50
N ARG A 572 -6.90 5.03 3.56
CA ARG A 572 -5.66 4.26 3.45
C ARG A 572 -5.83 3.02 2.57
N LEU A 573 -4.78 2.70 1.83
CA LEU A 573 -4.52 1.38 1.26
C LEU A 573 -3.69 0.55 2.26
N ILE A 574 -3.94 -0.76 2.34
CA ILE A 574 -3.18 -1.67 3.20
C ILE A 574 -2.84 -2.91 2.39
N LEU A 575 -1.60 -3.00 1.94
CA LEU A 575 -1.06 -4.14 1.20
C LEU A 575 -0.37 -5.09 2.18
N ARG A 576 -0.54 -6.41 2.01
CA ARG A 576 -0.01 -7.41 2.96
C ARG A 576 0.59 -8.62 2.28
N ASP A 577 1.83 -8.93 2.64
CA ASP A 577 2.46 -10.23 2.41
C ASP A 577 2.66 -10.98 3.72
N THR A 578 2.28 -12.25 3.74
CA THR A 578 2.26 -13.11 4.94
C THR A 578 2.82 -14.49 4.61
N ILE A 579 3.53 -15.09 5.57
CA ILE A 579 4.24 -16.36 5.33
C ILE A 579 3.25 -17.53 5.11
N GLU A 580 2.01 -17.41 5.60
CA GLU A 580 0.92 -18.34 5.29
C GLU A 580 0.34 -18.21 3.86
N GLY A 581 0.75 -17.19 3.09
CA GLY A 581 0.26 -16.94 1.73
C GLY A 581 -1.13 -16.30 1.67
N ASN A 582 -1.59 -15.66 2.75
CA ASN A 582 -2.83 -14.89 2.79
C ASN A 582 -2.53 -13.43 2.45
N GLN A 583 -2.37 -13.15 1.16
CA GLN A 583 -2.06 -11.82 0.63
C GLN A 583 -3.34 -11.00 0.40
N ASP A 584 -3.28 -9.71 0.75
CA ASP A 584 -4.27 -8.72 0.34
C ASP A 584 -3.51 -7.59 -0.37
N ASN A 585 -3.54 -7.63 -1.70
CA ASN A 585 -2.86 -6.68 -2.57
C ASN A 585 -3.89 -5.86 -3.38
N SER A 586 -5.08 -5.66 -2.83
CA SER A 586 -6.17 -4.95 -3.51
C SER A 586 -6.01 -3.43 -3.39
N ILE A 587 -5.89 -2.76 -4.54
CA ILE A 587 -5.81 -1.31 -4.66
C ILE A 587 -7.11 -0.79 -5.28
N SER A 588 -7.63 0.30 -4.73
CA SER A 588 -8.70 1.06 -5.38
C SER A 588 -8.58 2.55 -5.16
N PHE A 589 -9.01 3.33 -6.15
CA PHE A 589 -9.01 4.79 -6.12
C PHE A 589 -10.38 5.33 -6.57
N ALA A 590 -10.86 6.35 -5.87
CA ALA A 590 -12.11 7.05 -6.12
C ALA A 590 -12.02 8.50 -5.63
N GLY A 591 -12.77 9.40 -6.25
CA GLY A 591 -12.84 10.80 -5.81
C GLY A 591 -13.50 10.94 -4.43
N THR A 592 -13.05 11.92 -3.65
CA THR A 592 -13.67 12.27 -2.36
C THR A 592 -15.08 12.86 -2.54
N ASN A 593 -15.34 13.60 -3.62
CA ASN A 593 -16.63 14.17 -3.98
C ASN A 593 -17.05 13.80 -5.41
N PRO A 594 -17.44 12.54 -5.65
CA PRO A 594 -17.78 12.03 -6.98
C PRO A 594 -19.13 12.56 -7.46
N TYR A 595 -19.17 12.99 -8.71
CA TYR A 595 -20.33 13.46 -9.44
C TYR A 595 -21.45 12.40 -9.51
N ASP A 596 -22.67 12.78 -9.10
CA ASP A 596 -23.87 11.96 -9.23
C ASP A 596 -24.75 12.48 -10.37
N TRP A 597 -24.76 11.73 -11.49
CA TRP A 597 -25.56 12.02 -12.69
C TRP A 597 -27.07 12.09 -12.44
N ARG A 598 -27.55 11.70 -11.24
CA ARG A 598 -28.96 11.74 -10.83
C ARG A 598 -29.42 13.14 -10.39
N ASN A 599 -28.62 14.18 -10.66
CA ASN A 599 -29.01 15.58 -10.62
C ASN A 599 -29.99 15.95 -11.77
N VAL A 600 -30.48 17.19 -11.75
CA VAL A 600 -31.50 17.71 -12.69
C VAL A 600 -31.04 19.07 -13.21
N VAL A 601 -30.42 19.08 -14.40
CA VAL A 601 -29.95 20.29 -15.10
C VAL A 601 -31.14 21.18 -15.46
N ARG A 602 -30.96 22.50 -15.35
CA ARG A 602 -32.01 23.50 -15.61
C ARG A 602 -31.58 24.60 -16.57
N ASP A 603 -32.56 25.33 -17.08
CA ASP A 603 -32.31 26.62 -17.73
C ASP A 603 -32.36 27.80 -16.73
N ASP A 604 -32.00 29.00 -17.20
CA ASP A 604 -32.09 30.27 -16.46
C ASP A 604 -33.49 30.55 -15.88
N TYR A 605 -34.53 29.95 -16.47
CA TYR A 605 -35.93 30.10 -16.09
C TYR A 605 -36.42 28.98 -15.16
N GLN A 606 -35.52 28.07 -14.76
CA GLN A 606 -35.74 26.90 -13.89
C GLN A 606 -36.59 25.77 -14.48
N ASN A 607 -36.82 25.77 -15.80
CA ASN A 607 -37.33 24.61 -16.52
C ASN A 607 -36.32 23.46 -16.45
N VAL A 608 -36.79 22.22 -16.55
CA VAL A 608 -35.90 21.04 -16.58
C VAL A 608 -35.37 20.85 -18.00
N LYS A 609 -34.05 20.72 -18.13
CA LYS A 609 -33.37 20.32 -19.39
C LYS A 609 -33.07 18.83 -19.44
N CYS A 610 -32.60 18.27 -18.33
CA CYS A 610 -32.26 16.86 -18.16
C CYS A 610 -32.95 16.31 -16.90
N GLU A 611 -33.68 15.20 -17.00
CA GLU A 611 -34.27 14.51 -15.85
C GLU A 611 -33.25 13.65 -15.10
N SER A 612 -33.44 13.43 -13.80
CA SER A 612 -32.56 12.63 -12.94
C SER A 612 -32.52 11.12 -13.26
N THR A 613 -33.27 10.69 -14.28
CA THR A 613 -33.25 9.34 -14.85
C THR A 613 -32.56 9.26 -16.20
N GLU A 614 -32.25 10.38 -16.84
CA GLU A 614 -31.60 10.45 -18.16
C GLU A 614 -30.08 10.42 -17.98
N ARG A 615 -29.44 9.29 -18.33
CA ARG A 615 -27.97 9.15 -18.28
C ARG A 615 -27.25 9.87 -19.42
N THR A 616 -27.88 9.91 -20.59
CA THR A 616 -27.47 10.76 -21.72
C THR A 616 -28.44 11.94 -21.80
N CYS A 617 -27.94 13.16 -21.92
CA CYS A 617 -28.75 14.35 -22.14
C CYS A 617 -28.09 15.28 -23.18
N VAL A 618 -28.81 15.49 -24.29
CA VAL A 618 -28.37 16.30 -25.43
C VAL A 618 -29.53 17.18 -25.88
N THR A 619 -29.60 18.41 -25.39
CA THR A 619 -30.69 19.33 -25.73
C THR A 619 -30.43 20.00 -27.07
N SER A 620 -31.41 19.97 -27.98
CA SER A 620 -31.39 20.70 -29.25
C SER A 620 -32.43 21.82 -29.27
N GLU A 621 -31.99 23.05 -29.56
CA GLU A 621 -32.84 24.21 -29.80
C GLU A 621 -32.68 24.67 -31.25
N VAL A 622 -33.78 24.85 -31.98
CA VAL A 622 -33.75 25.22 -33.41
C VAL A 622 -34.81 26.29 -33.70
N GLU A 623 -34.38 27.51 -34.02
CA GLU A 623 -35.23 28.62 -34.41
C GLU A 623 -35.12 28.91 -35.92
N MET A 624 -36.25 28.91 -36.62
CA MET A 624 -36.34 29.27 -38.04
C MET A 624 -37.19 30.55 -38.23
N ASP A 625 -36.54 31.65 -38.59
CA ASP A 625 -37.24 32.88 -39.00
C ASP A 625 -37.60 32.83 -40.50
N ALA A 626 -38.85 32.46 -40.81
CA ALA A 626 -39.40 32.53 -42.16
C ALA A 626 -39.94 33.95 -42.47
N MET A 627 -39.04 34.90 -42.71
CA MET A 627 -39.36 36.33 -42.87
C MET A 627 -40.39 36.65 -43.97
N SER A 628 -40.18 36.15 -45.21
CA SER A 628 -41.12 36.41 -46.30
C SER A 628 -41.12 35.36 -47.42
N ILE A 629 -42.30 35.16 -48.02
CA ILE A 629 -42.51 34.31 -49.20
C ILE A 629 -43.08 35.20 -50.30
N ASN A 630 -42.40 35.27 -51.44
CA ASN A 630 -42.72 36.16 -52.56
C ASN A 630 -42.91 35.38 -53.86
N LEU A 631 -44.02 35.62 -54.56
CA LEU A 631 -44.38 34.92 -55.79
C LEU A 631 -44.59 35.91 -56.94
N ASN A 632 -43.79 35.81 -58.01
CA ASN A 632 -43.84 36.73 -59.15
C ASN A 632 -44.09 35.99 -60.47
N GLU A 633 -45.38 35.92 -60.84
CA GLU A 633 -45.89 35.29 -62.06
C GLU A 633 -45.18 35.76 -63.34
N PHE A 634 -44.77 37.03 -63.42
CA PHE A 634 -44.18 37.62 -64.62
C PHE A 634 -42.72 37.21 -64.87
N THR A 635 -41.97 36.90 -63.81
CA THR A 635 -40.59 36.39 -63.89
C THR A 635 -40.50 34.88 -63.64
N ARG A 636 -41.63 34.24 -63.33
CA ARG A 636 -41.72 32.83 -62.89
C ARG A 636 -40.82 32.52 -61.68
N THR A 637 -40.58 33.52 -60.83
CA THR A 637 -39.74 33.37 -59.65
C THR A 637 -40.58 33.18 -58.40
N ALA A 638 -40.29 32.12 -57.64
CA ALA A 638 -40.58 32.06 -56.21
C ALA A 638 -39.33 32.50 -55.44
N ALA A 639 -39.49 33.25 -54.35
CA ALA A 639 -38.41 33.63 -53.47
C ALA A 639 -38.83 33.48 -52.00
N LEU A 640 -37.96 32.85 -51.20
CA LEU A 640 -38.09 32.65 -49.77
C LEU A 640 -36.94 33.40 -49.08
N GLU A 641 -37.28 34.33 -48.19
CA GLU A 641 -36.33 34.94 -47.27
C GLU A 641 -36.46 34.24 -45.91
N PHE A 642 -35.38 33.61 -45.45
CA PHE A 642 -35.33 33.00 -44.12
C PHE A 642 -33.97 33.17 -43.43
N ALA A 643 -33.93 32.87 -42.13
CA ALA A 643 -32.71 32.62 -41.35
C ALA A 643 -32.95 31.36 -40.49
N LEU A 644 -31.87 30.76 -39.98
CA LEU A 644 -31.94 29.59 -39.11
C LEU A 644 -30.85 29.71 -38.04
N ASP A 645 -31.23 29.60 -36.78
CA ASP A 645 -30.30 29.42 -35.67
C ASP A 645 -30.58 28.06 -35.02
N ALA A 646 -29.53 27.27 -34.83
CA ALA A 646 -29.62 25.95 -34.20
C ALA A 646 -28.49 25.79 -33.18
N ASP A 647 -28.79 25.23 -32.02
CA ASP A 647 -27.80 24.88 -31.00
C ASP A 647 -28.05 23.45 -30.51
N VAL A 648 -26.99 22.63 -30.47
CA VAL A 648 -27.01 21.29 -29.90
C VAL A 648 -26.03 21.27 -28.74
N SER A 649 -26.56 21.18 -27.53
CA SER A 649 -25.84 21.29 -26.27
C SER A 649 -25.79 19.93 -25.57
N VAL A 650 -24.59 19.36 -25.46
CA VAL A 650 -24.32 18.09 -24.78
C VAL A 650 -23.99 18.36 -23.32
N HIS A 651 -24.83 17.84 -22.41
CA HIS A 651 -24.63 17.95 -20.97
C HIS A 651 -23.94 16.68 -20.42
N ARG A 652 -24.42 15.49 -20.77
CA ARG A 652 -23.85 14.21 -20.30
C ARG A 652 -24.11 13.04 -21.25
N ILE A 653 -23.25 12.02 -21.21
CA ILE A 653 -23.30 10.83 -22.08
C ILE A 653 -23.19 9.54 -21.24
N ASN A 654 -24.12 8.59 -21.41
CA ASN A 654 -24.03 7.23 -20.86
C ASN A 654 -22.87 6.45 -21.50
N ILE A 655 -22.01 5.83 -20.70
CA ILE A 655 -21.03 4.86 -21.20
C ILE A 655 -21.67 3.45 -21.18
N PRO A 656 -21.81 2.75 -22.33
CA PRO A 656 -22.28 1.36 -22.34
C PRO A 656 -21.21 0.45 -21.76
N GLN A 657 -21.58 -0.50 -20.88
CA GLN A 657 -20.61 -1.32 -20.14
C GLN A 657 -19.71 -2.19 -21.03
N GLU A 658 -20.13 -2.50 -22.27
CA GLU A 658 -19.30 -3.26 -23.22
C GLU A 658 -18.09 -2.49 -23.78
N TYR A 659 -18.04 -1.16 -23.57
CA TYR A 659 -16.87 -0.32 -23.86
C TYR A 659 -15.98 -0.08 -22.63
N ILE A 660 -16.39 -0.54 -21.45
CA ILE A 660 -15.61 -0.45 -20.22
C ILE A 660 -14.70 -1.68 -20.14
N PRO A 661 -13.36 -1.52 -20.04
CA PRO A 661 -12.44 -2.67 -20.04
C PRO A 661 -12.45 -3.42 -18.70
N GLU A 662 -13.19 -4.52 -18.62
CA GLU A 662 -13.06 -5.53 -17.56
C GLU A 662 -11.89 -6.49 -17.88
N THR A 663 -10.65 -6.07 -17.62
CA THR A 663 -9.44 -6.89 -17.85
C THR A 663 -9.02 -7.68 -16.61
N GLY A 664 -9.95 -8.48 -16.07
CA GLY A 664 -9.70 -9.52 -15.06
C GLY A 664 -9.29 -8.98 -13.69
N GLU A 665 -7.99 -8.69 -13.53
CA GLU A 665 -7.37 -8.16 -12.30
C GLU A 665 -7.42 -6.63 -12.24
N HIS A 666 -7.64 -5.96 -13.37
CA HIS A 666 -7.95 -4.53 -13.45
C HIS A 666 -9.42 -4.34 -13.82
N SER A 667 -10.11 -3.46 -13.10
CA SER A 667 -11.43 -2.95 -13.51
C SER A 667 -11.49 -1.44 -13.34
N VAL A 668 -11.96 -0.78 -14.38
CA VAL A 668 -12.32 0.64 -14.38
C VAL A 668 -13.84 0.70 -14.40
N ASN A 669 -14.44 1.67 -13.71
CA ASN A 669 -15.89 1.88 -13.75
C ASN A 669 -16.24 3.38 -13.76
N MET A 670 -17.19 3.73 -14.63
CA MET A 670 -17.77 5.07 -14.81
C MET A 670 -19.14 4.89 -15.48
N GLU A 671 -20.24 5.32 -14.83
CA GLU A 671 -21.60 5.15 -15.39
C GLU A 671 -21.91 6.15 -16.52
N VAL A 672 -21.46 7.39 -16.37
CA VAL A 672 -21.85 8.56 -17.18
C VAL A 672 -20.67 9.52 -17.25
N LEU A 673 -20.45 10.09 -18.42
CA LEU A 673 -19.42 11.08 -18.70
C LEU A 673 -20.05 12.48 -18.77
N PRO A 674 -19.77 13.40 -17.82
CA PRO A 674 -20.27 14.77 -17.84
C PRO A 674 -19.49 15.67 -18.83
N SER A 675 -20.11 16.77 -19.26
CA SER A 675 -19.51 17.74 -20.19
C SER A 675 -18.18 18.31 -19.70
N ASP A 676 -18.02 18.57 -18.40
CA ASP A 676 -16.75 19.02 -17.83
C ASP A 676 -15.63 17.99 -17.96
N LEU A 677 -15.93 16.69 -17.97
CA LEU A 677 -14.91 15.67 -18.25
C LEU A 677 -14.53 15.63 -19.75
N VAL A 678 -15.46 15.94 -20.67
CA VAL A 678 -15.12 16.17 -22.09
C VAL A 678 -14.19 17.38 -22.23
N ARG A 679 -14.51 18.49 -21.55
CA ARG A 679 -13.71 19.72 -21.53
C ARG A 679 -12.31 19.47 -20.99
N LEU A 680 -12.20 18.74 -19.88
CA LEU A 680 -10.94 18.36 -19.27
C LEU A 680 -10.10 17.49 -20.20
N ALA A 681 -10.69 16.48 -20.84
CA ALA A 681 -9.98 15.62 -21.80
C ALA A 681 -9.45 16.42 -23.01
N LEU A 682 -10.22 17.38 -23.54
CA LEU A 682 -9.79 18.26 -24.63
C LEU A 682 -8.71 19.28 -24.21
N ASP A 683 -8.67 19.64 -22.92
CA ASP A 683 -7.67 20.53 -22.34
C ASP A 683 -6.35 19.81 -22.08
N ILE A 684 -6.39 18.66 -21.40
CA ILE A 684 -5.22 17.77 -21.19
C ILE A 684 -4.62 17.38 -22.55
N ALA A 685 -5.44 16.93 -23.50
CA ALA A 685 -4.93 16.55 -24.82
C ALA A 685 -4.37 17.74 -25.62
N SER A 686 -4.72 18.99 -25.28
CA SER A 686 -4.07 20.19 -25.85
C SER A 686 -2.72 20.55 -25.22
N ARG A 687 -2.31 19.83 -24.16
CA ARG A 687 -1.02 19.95 -23.47
C ARG A 687 -0.03 18.83 -23.82
N ILE A 688 -0.47 17.81 -24.56
CA ILE A 688 0.36 16.70 -25.07
C ILE A 688 1.16 17.17 -26.31
N ASP A 689 2.40 16.66 -26.48
CA ASP A 689 3.30 17.07 -27.57
C ASP A 689 2.90 16.46 -28.94
N GLU A 690 2.49 15.18 -29.01
CA GLU A 690 1.93 14.56 -30.23
C GLU A 690 0.44 14.14 -30.05
N PRO A 691 -0.51 15.11 -30.00
CA PRO A 691 -1.91 14.84 -29.71
C PRO A 691 -2.61 14.00 -30.79
N ILE A 692 -3.53 13.13 -30.35
CA ILE A 692 -4.19 12.11 -31.18
C ILE A 692 -4.83 12.74 -32.43
N ASN A 693 -4.31 12.37 -33.60
CA ASN A 693 -4.87 12.75 -34.91
C ASN A 693 -5.52 11.55 -35.62
N ARG A 694 -6.57 11.84 -36.41
CA ARG A 694 -7.26 10.90 -37.30
C ARG A 694 -7.71 11.63 -38.56
N THR A 695 -7.21 11.22 -39.72
CA THR A 695 -7.66 11.75 -41.01
C THR A 695 -8.77 10.87 -41.60
N TYR A 696 -9.91 11.49 -41.88
CA TYR A 696 -11.09 10.84 -42.46
C TYR A 696 -11.24 11.27 -43.92
N ASN A 697 -11.37 10.30 -44.83
CA ASN A 697 -11.62 10.58 -46.24
C ASN A 697 -13.13 10.67 -46.50
N LEU A 698 -13.59 11.80 -47.08
CA LEU A 698 -15.03 12.03 -47.25
C LEU A 698 -15.66 11.11 -48.30
N ASN A 699 -14.91 10.61 -49.28
CA ASN A 699 -15.40 9.59 -50.22
C ASN A 699 -15.79 8.30 -49.49
N GLU A 700 -14.95 7.85 -48.56
CA GLU A 700 -15.16 6.63 -47.78
C GLU A 700 -16.28 6.80 -46.74
N THR A 701 -16.40 8.00 -46.15
CA THR A 701 -17.44 8.30 -45.14
C THR A 701 -18.82 8.55 -45.74
N LEU A 702 -18.92 9.25 -46.89
CA LEU A 702 -20.18 9.58 -47.56
C LEU A 702 -20.62 8.52 -48.59
N GLY A 703 -19.68 7.67 -49.04
CA GLY A 703 -19.93 6.48 -49.86
C GLY A 703 -20.82 6.75 -51.07
N LYS A 704 -22.05 6.25 -51.03
CA LYS A 704 -23.01 6.35 -52.15
C LYS A 704 -23.27 7.78 -52.62
N ILE A 705 -23.23 8.77 -51.74
CA ILE A 705 -23.42 10.18 -52.11
C ILE A 705 -22.31 10.63 -53.07
N CYS A 706 -21.11 10.07 -52.90
CA CYS A 706 -19.97 10.29 -53.79
C CYS A 706 -19.98 9.37 -55.01
N ASP A 707 -20.33 8.07 -54.87
CA ASP A 707 -20.41 7.13 -56.00
C ASP A 707 -21.46 7.54 -57.05
N ASP A 708 -22.68 7.90 -56.63
CA ASP A 708 -23.80 8.16 -57.54
C ASP A 708 -23.73 9.54 -58.22
N TYR A 709 -22.98 10.49 -57.64
CA TYR A 709 -22.99 11.89 -58.06
C TYR A 709 -21.61 12.54 -58.26
N ASN A 710 -20.53 12.08 -57.63
CA ASN A 710 -19.19 12.68 -57.71
C ASN A 710 -19.18 14.20 -57.39
N TYR A 711 -19.49 14.57 -56.14
CA TYR A 711 -19.37 15.96 -55.65
C TYR A 711 -17.91 16.34 -55.40
N SER A 712 -17.58 17.64 -55.47
CA SER A 712 -16.24 18.18 -55.19
C SER A 712 -15.72 17.78 -53.80
N ILE A 713 -16.56 17.87 -52.77
CA ILE A 713 -16.25 17.49 -51.38
C ILE A 713 -15.80 16.02 -51.21
N CYS A 714 -16.04 15.16 -52.20
CA CYS A 714 -15.63 13.76 -52.16
C CYS A 714 -14.13 13.57 -52.41
N GLU A 715 -13.44 14.54 -53.01
CA GLU A 715 -11.97 14.50 -53.14
C GLU A 715 -11.25 15.06 -51.88
N GLU A 716 -12.00 15.55 -50.89
CA GLU A 716 -11.49 16.19 -49.69
C GLU A 716 -11.36 15.25 -48.48
N SER A 717 -10.51 15.63 -47.53
CA SER A 717 -10.25 14.89 -46.29
C SER A 717 -10.34 15.82 -45.10
N VAL A 718 -10.95 15.33 -44.02
CA VAL A 718 -11.12 16.05 -42.76
C VAL A 718 -10.12 15.51 -41.75
N GLU A 719 -9.35 16.39 -41.13
CA GLU A 719 -8.42 16.04 -40.05
C GLU A 719 -9.07 16.29 -38.71
N PHE A 720 -9.34 15.21 -37.97
CA PHE A 720 -9.71 15.27 -36.57
C PHE A 720 -8.42 15.31 -35.74
N LEU A 721 -8.24 16.39 -34.97
CA LEU A 721 -7.18 16.53 -33.99
C LEU A 721 -7.84 16.67 -32.62
N LEU A 722 -7.49 15.79 -31.67
CA LEU A 722 -8.10 15.73 -30.34
C LEU A 722 -7.55 16.85 -29.42
N THR A 723 -7.83 18.10 -29.75
CA THR A 723 -7.49 19.27 -28.93
C THR A 723 -8.60 20.30 -28.98
N SER A 724 -8.60 21.24 -28.01
CA SER A 724 -9.49 22.41 -28.01
C SER A 724 -9.51 23.16 -29.36
N GLU A 725 -8.35 23.52 -29.91
CA GLU A 725 -8.24 24.21 -31.21
C GLU A 725 -8.59 23.28 -32.38
N GLY A 726 -8.17 22.01 -32.33
CA GLY A 726 -8.45 21.01 -33.36
C GLY A 726 -9.95 20.75 -33.55
N LEU A 727 -10.71 20.62 -32.46
CA LEU A 727 -12.15 20.43 -32.50
C LEU A 727 -12.89 21.70 -32.97
N MET A 728 -12.41 22.89 -32.61
CA MET A 728 -12.94 24.15 -33.17
C MET A 728 -12.66 24.30 -34.67
N ALA A 729 -11.47 23.91 -35.14
CA ALA A 729 -11.11 23.89 -36.55
C ALA A 729 -11.96 22.88 -37.34
N LEU A 730 -12.17 21.68 -36.81
CA LEU A 730 -13.05 20.64 -37.35
C LEU A 730 -14.48 21.17 -37.54
N VAL A 731 -15.08 21.72 -36.48
CA VAL A 731 -16.44 22.26 -36.50
C VAL A 731 -16.59 23.36 -37.57
N LYS A 732 -15.58 24.21 -37.74
CA LYS A 732 -15.54 25.23 -38.80
C LYS A 732 -15.42 24.62 -40.20
N GLN A 733 -14.48 23.69 -40.41
CA GLN A 733 -14.28 23.02 -41.71
C GLN A 733 -15.56 22.28 -42.15
N VAL A 734 -16.26 21.63 -41.22
CA VAL A 734 -17.55 20.96 -41.48
C VAL A 734 -18.63 21.95 -41.95
N GLY A 735 -18.68 23.17 -41.39
CA GLY A 735 -19.59 24.22 -41.86
C GLY A 735 -19.26 24.73 -43.28
N GLU A 736 -17.97 24.89 -43.59
CA GLU A 736 -17.49 25.26 -44.93
C GLU A 736 -17.82 24.16 -45.95
N LEU A 737 -17.57 22.88 -45.61
CA LEU A 737 -17.91 21.71 -46.44
C LEU A 737 -19.41 21.55 -46.68
N PHE A 738 -20.26 21.70 -45.65
CA PHE A 738 -21.71 21.66 -45.83
C PHE A 738 -22.22 22.83 -46.69
N THR A 739 -21.57 24.00 -46.62
CA THR A 739 -21.87 25.13 -47.49
C THR A 739 -21.58 24.78 -48.95
N GLN A 740 -20.37 24.27 -49.24
CA GLN A 740 -19.95 23.83 -50.57
C GLN A 740 -20.88 22.73 -51.14
N PHE A 741 -21.25 21.74 -50.32
CA PHE A 741 -22.19 20.69 -50.69
C PHE A 741 -23.55 21.24 -51.14
N ILE A 742 -24.13 22.18 -50.39
CA ILE A 742 -25.44 22.77 -50.73
C ILE A 742 -25.36 23.63 -52.00
N HIS A 743 -24.27 24.38 -52.23
CA HIS A 743 -24.04 25.10 -53.49
C HIS A 743 -23.97 24.16 -54.70
N GLU A 744 -23.19 23.09 -54.61
CA GLU A 744 -23.03 22.15 -55.73
C GLU A 744 -24.30 21.31 -55.98
N ALA A 745 -25.02 20.92 -54.91
CA ALA A 745 -26.34 20.28 -55.04
C ALA A 745 -27.37 21.21 -55.69
N ALA A 746 -27.34 22.52 -55.38
CA ALA A 746 -28.26 23.50 -55.95
C ALA A 746 -27.98 23.82 -57.43
N GLU A 747 -26.71 23.82 -57.87
CA GLU A 747 -26.36 23.92 -59.29
C GLU A 747 -26.93 22.70 -60.06
N ARG A 748 -26.70 21.50 -59.54
CA ARG A 748 -27.12 20.22 -60.15
C ARG A 748 -28.63 20.01 -60.21
N LEU A 749 -29.43 20.69 -59.37
CA LEU A 749 -30.90 20.73 -59.52
C LEU A 749 -31.37 21.28 -60.88
N THR A 750 -30.52 22.02 -61.60
CA THR A 750 -30.81 22.55 -62.94
C THR A 750 -30.38 21.62 -64.09
N ASP A 751 -29.54 20.61 -63.83
CA ASP A 751 -29.01 19.67 -64.83
C ASP A 751 -29.87 18.39 -64.99
N ILE A 752 -30.88 18.17 -64.14
CA ILE A 752 -31.74 16.98 -64.16
C ILE A 752 -32.66 16.99 -65.39
N GLU A 753 -32.73 15.87 -66.12
CA GLU A 753 -33.64 15.70 -67.26
C GLU A 753 -35.12 15.86 -66.79
N ASP A 754 -35.90 16.69 -67.49
CA ASP A 754 -37.24 17.15 -67.11
C ASP A 754 -37.36 17.94 -65.77
N SER A 755 -36.27 18.54 -65.25
CA SER A 755 -36.32 19.43 -64.07
C SER A 755 -37.33 20.59 -64.23
N PRO A 756 -38.17 20.89 -63.22
CA PRO A 756 -39.07 22.03 -63.26
C PRO A 756 -38.39 23.39 -63.02
N PHE A 757 -37.07 23.41 -62.74
CA PHE A 757 -36.32 24.63 -62.39
C PHE A 757 -35.32 25.05 -63.47
N THR A 758 -35.41 26.29 -63.97
CA THR A 758 -34.45 26.82 -64.96
C THR A 758 -33.24 27.52 -64.35
N ALA A 759 -33.34 27.93 -63.08
CA ALA A 759 -32.25 28.52 -62.31
C ALA A 759 -32.59 28.45 -60.81
N VAL A 760 -31.58 28.15 -60.01
CA VAL A 760 -31.62 28.19 -58.55
C VAL A 760 -30.55 29.19 -58.11
N ASP A 761 -30.94 30.25 -57.39
CA ASP A 761 -30.00 31.23 -56.81
C ASP A 761 -30.05 31.13 -55.30
N ILE A 762 -28.95 30.62 -54.74
CA ILE A 762 -28.66 30.53 -53.32
C ILE A 762 -27.32 31.19 -52.97
N SER A 763 -26.84 32.14 -53.78
CA SER A 763 -25.50 32.74 -53.65
C SER A 763 -25.23 33.46 -52.32
N GLU A 764 -26.26 33.68 -51.50
CA GLU A 764 -26.20 34.25 -50.15
C GLU A 764 -26.02 33.16 -49.05
N PHE A 765 -26.15 31.87 -49.37
CA PHE A 765 -26.21 30.75 -48.43
C PHE A 765 -24.83 30.34 -47.88
N GLU A 766 -24.73 30.29 -46.55
CA GLU A 766 -23.50 30.06 -45.78
C GLU A 766 -23.88 29.44 -44.42
N PHE A 767 -23.23 28.34 -44.01
CA PHE A 767 -23.33 27.81 -42.64
C PHE A 767 -22.23 28.38 -41.76
N LYS A 768 -22.60 29.03 -40.66
CA LYS A 768 -21.68 29.55 -39.64
C LYS A 768 -21.74 28.67 -38.41
N THR A 769 -20.85 27.71 -38.36
CA THR A 769 -20.68 26.81 -37.22
C THR A 769 -19.74 27.42 -36.16
N ARG A 770 -20.04 27.17 -34.89
CA ARG A 770 -19.20 27.52 -33.74
C ARG A 770 -19.37 26.48 -32.64
N LEU A 771 -18.28 26.16 -31.96
CA LEU A 771 -18.29 25.41 -30.71
C LEU A 771 -18.21 26.38 -29.51
N LYS A 772 -18.97 26.11 -28.44
CA LYS A 772 -18.87 26.76 -27.12
C LYS A 772 -18.57 25.70 -26.06
N GLY A 773 -18.15 26.13 -24.86
CA GLY A 773 -17.87 25.22 -23.75
C GLY A 773 -16.59 24.41 -23.98
N VAL A 774 -15.49 25.09 -24.35
CA VAL A 774 -14.19 24.47 -24.63
C VAL A 774 -13.09 25.15 -23.82
N GLY A 775 -12.12 24.37 -23.33
CA GLY A 775 -11.13 24.80 -22.35
C GLY A 775 -11.47 24.30 -20.94
N ALA A 776 -10.45 24.28 -20.06
CA ALA A 776 -10.51 23.75 -18.70
C ALA A 776 -11.85 24.05 -17.96
N PRO A 777 -12.44 23.04 -17.28
CA PRO A 777 -13.57 23.24 -16.39
C PRO A 777 -13.11 23.85 -15.05
N ASP A 778 -14.06 24.06 -14.14
CA ASP A 778 -13.77 24.30 -12.72
C ASP A 778 -13.25 23.00 -12.02
N LEU A 779 -12.85 23.13 -10.75
CA LEU A 779 -12.45 22.01 -9.89
C LEU A 779 -13.62 21.07 -9.54
N ILE A 780 -14.84 21.60 -9.44
CA ILE A 780 -16.04 20.82 -9.16
C ILE A 780 -16.65 20.39 -10.49
N VAL A 781 -16.46 19.13 -10.87
CA VAL A 781 -16.99 18.56 -12.11
C VAL A 781 -18.52 18.59 -12.12
N SER A 782 -19.09 19.13 -13.20
CA SER A 782 -20.53 19.30 -13.38
C SER A 782 -20.96 18.96 -14.81
N ASP A 783 -22.29 18.93 -15.03
CA ASP A 783 -22.93 18.90 -16.34
C ASP A 783 -23.81 20.15 -16.60
N GLU A 784 -23.77 21.17 -15.74
CA GLU A 784 -24.53 22.41 -15.93
C GLU A 784 -24.00 23.26 -17.12
N ASP A 785 -22.67 23.25 -17.37
CA ASP A 785 -22.01 23.87 -18.52
C ASP A 785 -21.95 22.89 -19.72
N PRO A 786 -22.75 23.04 -20.78
CA PRO A 786 -22.73 22.11 -21.92
C PRO A 786 -21.59 22.39 -22.91
N LEU A 787 -21.18 21.34 -23.63
CA LEU A 787 -20.47 21.48 -24.90
C LEU A 787 -21.49 21.79 -26.00
N SER A 788 -21.55 23.04 -26.48
CA SER A 788 -22.58 23.51 -27.42
C SER A 788 -22.04 23.68 -28.85
N LEU A 789 -22.62 22.95 -29.79
CA LEU A 789 -22.46 23.18 -31.23
C LEU A 789 -23.55 24.12 -31.72
N THR A 790 -23.21 25.39 -32.00
CA THR A 790 -24.10 26.36 -32.66
C THR A 790 -23.90 26.33 -34.18
N LEU A 791 -25.00 26.35 -34.93
CA LEU A 791 -25.06 26.52 -36.39
C LEU A 791 -26.00 27.68 -36.70
N ASN A 792 -25.48 28.74 -37.31
CA ASN A 792 -26.24 29.89 -37.80
C ASN A 792 -26.25 29.88 -39.34
N ILE A 793 -27.42 29.99 -39.95
CA ILE A 793 -27.59 30.44 -41.33
C ILE A 793 -28.09 31.88 -41.24
N PRO A 794 -27.35 32.87 -41.79
CA PRO A 794 -27.76 34.27 -41.73
C PRO A 794 -29.04 34.51 -42.54
N LYS A 795 -29.55 35.75 -42.58
CA LYS A 795 -30.65 36.11 -43.48
C LYS A 795 -30.24 35.85 -44.94
N VAL A 796 -30.92 34.93 -45.61
CA VAL A 796 -30.65 34.51 -46.99
C VAL A 796 -31.90 34.53 -47.86
N THR A 797 -31.72 34.89 -49.14
CA THR A 797 -32.79 34.97 -50.14
C THR A 797 -32.69 33.84 -51.16
N PHE A 798 -33.35 32.72 -50.88
CA PHE A 798 -33.44 31.55 -51.76
C PHE A 798 -34.40 31.84 -52.93
N LYS A 799 -33.95 31.74 -54.19
CA LYS A 799 -34.75 32.11 -55.38
C LYS A 799 -34.80 30.96 -56.40
N LEU A 800 -36.02 30.51 -56.72
CA LEU A 800 -36.30 29.49 -57.75
C LEU A 800 -36.92 30.12 -58.99
N GLN A 801 -36.39 29.84 -60.18
CA GLN A 801 -37.06 30.11 -61.46
C GLN A 801 -37.68 28.82 -62.00
N LEU A 802 -38.98 28.86 -62.33
CA LEU A 802 -39.74 27.72 -62.84
C LEU A 802 -39.83 27.72 -64.38
N ASP A 803 -39.64 26.57 -65.03
CA ASP A 803 -40.06 26.41 -66.43
C ASP A 803 -41.56 26.06 -66.55
N GLY A 804 -42.06 26.07 -67.79
CA GLY A 804 -43.37 25.59 -68.14
C GLY A 804 -44.47 26.64 -68.14
N ASP A 805 -45.68 26.21 -68.51
CA ASP A 805 -46.87 27.04 -68.44
C ASP A 805 -47.45 26.97 -67.03
N ILE A 806 -47.38 28.08 -66.29
CA ILE A 806 -47.95 28.19 -64.94
C ILE A 806 -49.45 27.78 -64.94
N GLY A 807 -50.15 27.92 -66.07
CA GLY A 807 -51.53 27.46 -66.25
C GLY A 807 -51.75 25.95 -66.09
N LYS A 808 -50.72 25.11 -66.27
CA LYS A 808 -50.78 23.65 -65.98
C LYS A 808 -50.67 23.37 -64.48
N ILE A 809 -49.67 23.97 -63.83
CA ILE A 809 -49.46 23.86 -62.38
C ILE A 809 -50.72 24.37 -61.64
N LEU A 810 -51.26 25.52 -62.08
CA LEU A 810 -52.53 26.09 -61.62
C LEU A 810 -53.79 25.26 -61.97
N SER A 811 -53.65 24.15 -62.69
CA SER A 811 -54.74 23.21 -62.99
C SER A 811 -54.64 21.88 -62.24
N GLY A 812 -53.62 21.71 -61.37
CA GLY A 812 -53.40 20.49 -60.58
C GLY A 812 -52.66 19.37 -61.31
N ASP A 813 -52.04 19.67 -62.45
CA ASP A 813 -51.23 18.73 -63.24
C ASP A 813 -49.77 18.78 -62.77
N LEU A 814 -49.36 17.78 -61.97
CA LEU A 814 -48.07 17.73 -61.26
C LEU A 814 -47.29 16.41 -61.45
N GLU A 815 -47.64 15.59 -62.45
CA GLU A 815 -46.99 14.28 -62.69
C GLU A 815 -45.47 14.37 -63.02
N GLY A 816 -44.92 15.57 -63.22
CA GLY A 816 -43.49 15.82 -63.48
C GLY A 816 -42.73 16.54 -62.36
N LEU A 817 -43.29 16.69 -61.14
CA LEU A 817 -42.63 17.44 -60.05
C LEU A 817 -41.81 16.58 -59.06
N GLU A 818 -41.30 15.43 -59.50
CA GLU A 818 -40.48 14.53 -58.67
C GLU A 818 -39.02 15.03 -58.57
N VAL A 819 -38.78 15.96 -57.64
CA VAL A 819 -37.43 16.37 -57.25
C VAL A 819 -36.76 15.23 -56.48
N SER A 820 -35.95 14.43 -57.18
CA SER A 820 -35.31 13.20 -56.65
C SER A 820 -33.97 13.44 -55.95
N LEU A 821 -33.35 14.61 -56.12
CA LEU A 821 -31.99 14.91 -55.66
C LEU A 821 -31.87 15.27 -54.17
N LEU A 822 -32.99 15.42 -53.46
CA LEU A 822 -33.00 15.86 -52.06
C LEU A 822 -33.23 14.67 -51.13
N THR A 823 -32.44 14.61 -50.05
CA THR A 823 -32.63 13.66 -48.95
C THR A 823 -34.06 13.71 -48.42
N SER A 824 -34.53 12.61 -47.84
CA SER A 824 -35.89 12.52 -47.26
C SER A 824 -36.21 13.70 -46.34
N THR A 825 -35.25 14.13 -45.51
CA THR A 825 -35.34 15.30 -44.62
C THR A 825 -35.45 16.64 -45.36
N ILE A 826 -34.55 16.98 -46.29
CA ILE A 826 -34.68 18.28 -47.01
C ILE A 826 -35.94 18.29 -47.89
N ARG A 827 -36.28 17.13 -48.48
CA ARG A 827 -37.52 16.94 -49.24
C ARG A 827 -38.75 17.13 -48.33
N SER A 828 -38.77 16.59 -47.11
CA SER A 828 -39.90 16.71 -46.17
C SER A 828 -40.01 18.07 -45.48
N THR A 829 -38.89 18.73 -45.16
CA THR A 829 -38.87 19.96 -44.35
C THR A 829 -39.03 21.22 -45.20
N PHE A 830 -38.46 21.26 -46.41
CA PHE A 830 -38.50 22.46 -47.26
C PHE A 830 -39.39 22.29 -48.50
N VAL A 831 -39.22 21.19 -49.25
CA VAL A 831 -39.89 21.05 -50.56
C VAL A 831 -41.33 20.56 -50.44
N TYR A 832 -41.65 19.60 -49.56
CA TYR A 832 -43.04 19.16 -49.34
C TYR A 832 -43.94 20.28 -48.80
N PRO A 833 -43.53 21.13 -47.83
CA PRO A 833 -44.35 22.25 -47.37
C PRO A 833 -44.52 23.32 -48.45
N MET A 834 -43.48 23.64 -49.23
CA MET A 834 -43.62 24.52 -50.39
C MET A 834 -44.53 23.93 -51.49
N ALA A 835 -44.47 22.62 -51.74
CA ALA A 835 -45.34 21.94 -52.70
C ALA A 835 -46.80 21.90 -52.22
N MET A 836 -47.05 21.57 -50.95
CA MET A 836 -48.36 21.68 -50.29
C MET A 836 -48.88 23.12 -50.34
N MET A 837 -48.03 24.12 -50.10
CA MET A 837 -48.39 25.54 -50.19
C MET A 837 -48.70 25.98 -51.62
N MET A 838 -47.97 25.49 -52.63
CA MET A 838 -48.28 25.76 -54.05
C MET A 838 -49.57 25.04 -54.50
N GLN A 839 -49.83 23.82 -54.02
CA GLN A 839 -51.09 23.11 -54.23
C GLN A 839 -52.26 23.83 -53.53
N SER A 840 -52.07 24.32 -52.31
CA SER A 840 -53.11 25.01 -51.55
C SER A 840 -53.41 26.41 -52.12
N LEU A 841 -52.38 27.16 -52.55
CA LEU A 841 -52.54 28.41 -53.33
C LEU A 841 -53.20 28.17 -54.71
N THR A 842 -53.03 26.99 -55.30
CA THR A 842 -53.77 26.59 -56.52
C THR A 842 -55.24 26.25 -56.20
N GLY A 843 -55.50 25.58 -55.09
CA GLY A 843 -56.85 25.35 -54.56
C GLY A 843 -57.58 26.64 -54.17
N MET A 844 -56.85 27.61 -53.63
CA MET A 844 -57.33 28.96 -53.30
C MET A 844 -57.85 29.69 -54.54
N LEU A 845 -57.09 29.69 -55.65
CA LEU A 845 -57.46 30.35 -56.90
C LEU A 845 -58.65 29.68 -57.62
N THR A 846 -59.03 28.46 -57.23
CA THR A 846 -60.10 27.68 -57.87
C THR A 846 -61.36 27.51 -57.02
N ASN A 847 -61.25 27.36 -55.69
CA ASN A 847 -62.39 27.04 -54.80
C ASN A 847 -62.36 27.68 -53.39
N GLY A 848 -61.37 28.51 -53.04
CA GLY A 848 -61.18 29.02 -51.66
C GLY A 848 -62.39 29.74 -51.03
N ILE A 849 -62.68 29.47 -49.75
CA ILE A 849 -63.68 30.23 -48.97
C ILE A 849 -63.16 31.65 -48.71
N VAL A 850 -63.83 32.63 -49.33
CA VAL A 850 -63.48 34.05 -49.24
C VAL A 850 -64.09 34.67 -47.97
N ALA A 851 -63.31 34.75 -46.88
CA ALA A 851 -63.70 35.40 -45.64
C ALA A 851 -63.41 36.91 -45.64
N TRP A 852 -63.88 37.62 -44.61
CA TRP A 852 -63.60 39.05 -44.45
C TRP A 852 -62.17 39.35 -43.97
N ASP A 853 -61.50 38.40 -43.31
CA ASP A 853 -60.12 38.53 -42.82
C ASP A 853 -59.07 38.01 -43.82
N GLY A 854 -59.39 36.92 -44.51
CA GLY A 854 -58.47 36.23 -45.40
C GLY A 854 -59.11 35.08 -46.17
N VAL A 855 -58.29 34.10 -46.55
CA VAL A 855 -58.72 32.82 -47.16
C VAL A 855 -58.10 31.67 -46.37
N THR A 856 -58.93 30.69 -46.01
CA THR A 856 -58.52 29.49 -45.25
C THR A 856 -58.57 28.23 -46.10
N LEU A 857 -57.71 27.25 -45.80
CA LEU A 857 -57.50 26.02 -46.55
C LEU A 857 -57.25 24.84 -45.57
N PRO A 858 -57.78 23.62 -45.81
CA PRO A 858 -58.47 23.15 -47.03
C PRO A 858 -59.98 23.46 -47.07
N ASN A 859 -60.63 23.18 -48.22
CA ASN A 859 -62.04 23.53 -48.45
C ASN A 859 -63.00 22.37 -48.16
N GLY A 860 -63.44 22.26 -46.92
CA GLY A 860 -64.59 21.43 -46.53
C GLY A 860 -65.94 22.10 -46.84
N GLY A 861 -66.97 21.27 -47.08
CA GLY A 861 -68.36 21.74 -47.22
C GLY A 861 -69.02 22.11 -45.89
N ASP A 862 -68.49 21.56 -44.79
CA ASP A 862 -68.71 21.96 -43.40
C ASP A 862 -67.38 22.46 -42.82
N SER A 863 -67.44 23.30 -41.79
CA SER A 863 -66.28 24.07 -41.28
C SER A 863 -65.35 23.27 -40.36
N SER A 864 -64.93 22.09 -40.78
CA SER A 864 -64.14 21.14 -39.97
C SER A 864 -63.03 20.40 -40.71
N ASP A 865 -62.85 20.62 -42.02
CA ASP A 865 -61.76 19.96 -42.76
C ASP A 865 -60.43 20.64 -42.43
N VAL A 866 -59.52 19.88 -41.82
CA VAL A 866 -58.14 20.26 -41.48
C VAL A 866 -57.17 19.49 -42.38
N MET A 867 -55.96 20.02 -42.59
CA MET A 867 -54.84 19.17 -43.03
C MET A 867 -54.35 18.36 -41.82
N THR A 868 -54.04 17.09 -42.03
CA THR A 868 -53.42 16.22 -41.03
C THR A 868 -52.08 15.76 -41.57
N ILE A 869 -51.01 15.94 -40.80
CA ILE A 869 -49.68 15.40 -41.08
C ILE A 869 -49.31 14.44 -39.94
N PRO A 870 -49.11 13.14 -40.20
CA PRO A 870 -48.49 12.24 -39.25
C PRO A 870 -46.99 12.50 -39.19
N PHE A 871 -46.50 12.76 -37.99
CA PHE A 871 -45.08 12.80 -37.65
C PHE A 871 -44.74 11.47 -36.98
N GLN A 872 -44.14 10.58 -37.77
CA GLN A 872 -43.60 9.31 -37.32
C GLN A 872 -42.10 9.30 -37.60
N PHE A 873 -41.30 9.52 -36.55
CA PHE A 873 -39.85 9.48 -36.59
C PHE A 873 -39.30 9.01 -35.25
N ASP A 874 -38.19 8.29 -35.29
CA ASP A 874 -37.38 8.06 -34.09
C ASP A 874 -36.48 9.29 -33.89
N SER A 875 -36.41 9.79 -32.66
CA SER A 875 -35.50 10.88 -32.28
C SER A 875 -34.16 10.36 -31.75
N THR A 876 -33.98 9.04 -31.59
CA THR A 876 -32.67 8.45 -31.27
C THR A 876 -31.74 8.54 -32.47
N LEU A 877 -30.58 9.17 -32.26
CA LEU A 877 -29.47 9.25 -33.21
C LEU A 877 -28.52 8.05 -33.04
N ASN A 878 -28.48 7.48 -31.83
CA ASN A 878 -27.71 6.29 -31.51
C ASN A 878 -28.39 5.53 -30.33
N GLU A 879 -28.89 4.32 -30.59
CA GLU A 879 -29.53 3.44 -29.59
C GLU A 879 -28.57 3.01 -28.46
N GLU A 880 -27.31 2.75 -28.79
CA GLU A 880 -26.27 2.15 -27.93
C GLU A 880 -25.83 3.14 -26.82
N PHE A 881 -25.58 4.39 -27.21
CA PHE A 881 -25.27 5.49 -26.30
C PHE A 881 -26.53 6.24 -25.80
N GLN A 882 -27.72 5.77 -26.18
CA GLN A 882 -29.02 6.37 -25.83
C GLN A 882 -29.10 7.88 -26.17
N VAL A 883 -28.48 8.29 -27.27
CA VAL A 883 -28.46 9.69 -27.73
C VAL A 883 -29.77 9.99 -28.44
N ALA A 884 -30.71 10.64 -27.76
CA ALA A 884 -31.88 11.24 -28.38
C ALA A 884 -31.63 12.73 -28.70
N MET A 885 -32.31 13.24 -29.72
CA MET A 885 -32.35 14.66 -30.07
C MET A 885 -33.66 15.27 -29.57
N ASN A 886 -33.65 15.84 -28.36
CA ASN A 886 -34.84 16.38 -27.70
C ASN A 886 -34.75 17.91 -27.49
N GLY A 887 -35.88 18.60 -27.65
CA GLY A 887 -35.98 20.05 -27.40
C GLY A 887 -36.87 20.82 -28.40
N PRO A 888 -36.90 22.17 -28.30
CA PRO A 888 -37.82 23.01 -29.06
C PRO A 888 -37.35 23.29 -30.50
N PHE A 889 -38.23 22.99 -31.47
CA PHE A 889 -38.20 23.54 -32.82
C PHE A 889 -39.19 24.71 -32.91
N THR A 890 -38.70 25.94 -33.04
CA THR A 890 -39.49 27.17 -33.14
C THR A 890 -39.50 27.70 -34.56
N LEU A 891 -40.70 27.90 -35.13
CA LEU A 891 -40.92 28.47 -36.45
C LEU A 891 -41.65 29.82 -36.34
N LEU A 892 -41.00 30.90 -36.76
CA LEU A 892 -41.61 32.23 -36.81
C LEU A 892 -42.19 32.50 -38.20
N MET A 893 -43.52 32.47 -38.31
CA MET A 893 -44.25 32.50 -39.59
C MET A 893 -44.13 33.84 -40.34
N PRO A 894 -44.23 33.84 -41.69
CA PRO A 894 -44.18 35.08 -42.49
C PRO A 894 -45.33 36.05 -42.19
N SER A 895 -45.07 37.35 -42.30
CA SER A 895 -46.08 38.39 -42.03
C SER A 895 -47.32 38.24 -42.92
N GLY A 896 -48.45 37.86 -42.31
CA GLY A 896 -49.75 37.72 -42.96
C GLY A 896 -50.11 36.30 -43.44
N ILE A 897 -49.30 35.29 -43.10
CA ILE A 897 -49.64 33.86 -43.18
C ILE A 897 -49.72 33.33 -41.74
N THR A 898 -50.76 32.57 -41.40
CA THR A 898 -50.93 31.95 -40.08
C THR A 898 -51.47 30.52 -40.19
N LEU A 899 -51.19 29.69 -39.19
CA LEU A 899 -51.82 28.39 -39.00
C LEU A 899 -52.97 28.55 -37.99
N GLU A 900 -54.20 28.34 -38.44
CA GLU A 900 -55.40 28.30 -37.59
C GLU A 900 -55.76 26.86 -37.24
N ASN A 901 -56.41 26.65 -36.08
CA ASN A 901 -56.79 25.33 -35.58
C ASN A 901 -55.61 24.33 -35.55
N LEU A 902 -54.43 24.81 -35.13
CA LEU A 902 -53.21 24.02 -34.99
C LEU A 902 -53.28 23.22 -33.69
N GLU A 903 -53.43 21.90 -33.79
CA GLU A 903 -53.48 20.96 -32.66
C GLU A 903 -52.54 19.76 -32.91
N SER A 904 -51.81 19.34 -31.88
CA SER A 904 -51.00 18.11 -31.83
C SER A 904 -51.75 17.07 -31.00
N SER A 905 -51.71 15.79 -31.40
CA SER A 905 -52.37 14.71 -30.66
C SER A 905 -51.67 14.33 -29.35
N GLN A 906 -50.35 14.58 -29.25
CA GLN A 906 -49.58 14.45 -28.00
C GLN A 906 -49.58 15.73 -27.16
N GLY A 907 -49.91 16.88 -27.77
CA GLY A 907 -49.89 18.20 -27.12
C GLY A 907 -48.55 18.93 -27.19
N ASN A 908 -47.66 18.52 -28.10
CA ASN A 908 -46.27 19.00 -28.20
C ASN A 908 -46.12 20.41 -28.82
N ILE A 909 -47.19 21.19 -28.96
CA ILE A 909 -47.20 22.49 -29.64
C ILE A 909 -47.62 23.62 -28.70
N ASP A 910 -46.79 24.65 -28.59
CA ASP A 910 -47.19 25.98 -28.09
C ASP A 910 -47.28 26.98 -29.26
N VAL A 911 -48.20 27.95 -29.16
CA VAL A 911 -48.48 28.94 -30.20
C VAL A 911 -48.58 30.32 -29.60
N ARG A 912 -47.69 31.20 -30.05
CA ARG A 912 -47.48 32.54 -29.50
C ARG A 912 -47.56 33.59 -30.61
N THR A 913 -47.41 34.86 -30.23
CA THR A 913 -47.46 35.98 -31.19
C THR A 913 -46.40 37.01 -30.83
N VAL A 914 -45.32 37.03 -31.60
CA VAL A 914 -44.15 37.90 -31.42
C VAL A 914 -44.13 38.93 -32.55
N ASP A 915 -44.06 40.22 -32.22
CA ASP A 915 -44.10 41.35 -33.16
C ASP A 915 -45.23 41.32 -34.22
N GLY A 916 -46.35 40.68 -33.90
CA GLY A 916 -47.51 40.52 -34.78
C GLY A 916 -47.37 39.42 -35.83
N ARG A 917 -46.33 38.59 -35.73
CA ARG A 917 -46.14 37.32 -36.45
C ARG A 917 -46.52 36.16 -35.52
N GLN A 918 -46.88 35.02 -36.10
CA GLN A 918 -47.16 33.81 -35.31
C GLN A 918 -45.86 33.05 -35.06
N GLU A 919 -45.62 32.75 -33.79
CA GLU A 919 -44.53 31.89 -33.32
C GLU A 919 -45.13 30.51 -33.00
N ILE A 920 -44.50 29.44 -33.48
CA ILE A 920 -44.97 28.07 -33.31
C ILE A 920 -43.80 27.25 -32.79
N THR A 921 -43.88 26.76 -31.55
CA THR A 921 -42.84 25.90 -30.97
C THR A 921 -43.37 24.47 -30.88
N TYR A 922 -42.73 23.55 -31.59
CA TYR A 922 -42.93 22.10 -31.47
C TYR A 922 -41.80 21.52 -30.62
N THR A 923 -42.11 20.96 -29.45
CA THR A 923 -41.10 20.29 -28.62
C THR A 923 -40.96 18.84 -29.07
N ILE A 924 -39.78 18.45 -29.52
CA ILE A 924 -39.44 17.06 -29.86
C ILE A 924 -39.18 16.28 -28.56
N PRO A 925 -39.99 15.25 -28.23
CA PRO A 925 -39.70 14.35 -27.11
C PRO A 925 -38.68 13.28 -27.52
N ALA A 926 -37.96 12.73 -26.54
CA ALA A 926 -37.00 11.64 -26.75
C ALA A 926 -37.67 10.28 -27.02
N GLY A 927 -37.02 9.45 -27.85
CA GLY A 927 -37.49 8.13 -28.29
C GLY A 927 -38.38 8.15 -29.55
N ASP A 928 -39.19 7.10 -29.71
CA ASP A 928 -40.22 6.94 -30.76
C ASP A 928 -41.25 8.08 -30.70
N VAL A 929 -41.29 8.94 -31.71
CA VAL A 929 -42.30 10.01 -31.86
C VAL A 929 -43.40 9.54 -32.81
N ASP A 930 -44.59 9.24 -32.27
CA ASP A 930 -45.84 9.06 -33.03
C ASP A 930 -46.83 10.17 -32.64
N ASP A 931 -46.88 11.23 -33.45
CA ASP A 931 -47.81 12.35 -33.29
C ASP A 931 -48.54 12.67 -34.59
N THR A 932 -49.74 13.23 -34.49
CA THR A 932 -50.52 13.73 -35.62
C THR A 932 -50.84 15.19 -35.41
N VAL A 933 -50.28 16.04 -36.28
CA VAL A 933 -50.51 17.48 -36.24
C VAL A 933 -51.61 17.82 -37.23
N THR A 934 -52.61 18.56 -36.76
CA THR A 934 -53.73 19.06 -37.56
C THR A 934 -53.73 20.57 -37.62
N PHE A 935 -54.02 21.16 -38.78
CA PHE A 935 -54.04 22.62 -38.97
C PHE A 935 -54.78 23.08 -40.23
N GLN A 936 -55.07 24.38 -40.31
CA GLN A 936 -55.56 25.09 -41.48
C GLN A 936 -54.61 26.23 -41.84
N LEU A 937 -54.33 26.41 -43.14
CA LEU A 937 -53.54 27.54 -43.65
C LEU A 937 -54.44 28.76 -43.84
N HIS A 938 -54.18 29.84 -43.11
CA HIS A 938 -54.85 31.13 -43.27
C HIS A 938 -53.94 32.14 -43.97
N PHE A 939 -54.46 32.77 -45.02
CA PHE A 939 -53.80 33.86 -45.74
C PHE A 939 -54.58 35.16 -45.58
N SER A 940 -54.00 36.13 -44.87
CA SER A 940 -54.63 37.44 -44.64
C SER A 940 -54.78 38.26 -45.93
N TRP A 941 -55.76 39.16 -45.99
CA TRP A 941 -55.86 40.12 -47.09
C TRP A 941 -54.61 41.01 -47.25
N LEU A 942 -53.87 41.28 -46.17
CA LEU A 942 -52.64 42.06 -46.19
C LEU A 942 -51.57 41.40 -47.08
N TYR A 943 -51.36 40.09 -46.92
CA TYR A 943 -50.41 39.30 -47.72
C TYR A 943 -50.73 39.41 -49.22
N PHE A 944 -51.99 39.25 -49.61
CA PHE A 944 -52.41 39.41 -51.01
C PHE A 944 -52.24 40.84 -51.53
N PHE A 945 -52.46 41.86 -50.72
CA PHE A 945 -52.16 43.24 -51.13
C PHE A 945 -50.65 43.46 -51.35
N VAL A 946 -49.78 42.94 -50.47
CA VAL A 946 -48.32 43.06 -50.63
C VAL A 946 -47.83 42.37 -51.89
N GLN A 947 -48.24 41.12 -52.15
CA GLN A 947 -47.85 40.39 -53.36
C GLN A 947 -48.43 41.05 -54.64
N PHE A 948 -49.73 41.36 -54.65
CA PHE A 948 -50.45 41.69 -55.88
C PHE A 948 -50.75 43.18 -56.13
N TRP A 949 -50.29 44.16 -55.33
CA TRP A 949 -50.62 45.59 -55.54
C TRP A 949 -50.29 46.15 -56.95
N LYS A 950 -49.27 45.58 -57.61
CA LYS A 950 -48.81 45.95 -58.95
C LYS A 950 -49.92 45.78 -60.01
N TYR A 951 -50.77 44.76 -59.87
CA TYR A 951 -51.81 44.40 -60.83
C TYR A 951 -53.00 45.40 -60.86
N PRO A 952 -53.66 45.75 -59.74
CA PRO A 952 -54.67 46.81 -59.72
C PRO A 952 -54.06 48.18 -60.02
N ALA A 953 -52.79 48.44 -59.66
CA ALA A 953 -52.10 49.67 -60.06
C ALA A 953 -51.99 49.80 -61.59
N ILE A 954 -51.59 48.74 -62.30
CA ILE A 954 -51.57 48.69 -63.77
C ILE A 954 -52.99 48.87 -64.34
N LEU A 955 -54.01 48.21 -63.79
CA LEU A 955 -55.39 48.40 -64.21
C LEU A 955 -55.89 49.85 -64.01
N VAL A 956 -55.58 50.48 -62.86
CA VAL A 956 -55.90 51.88 -62.59
C VAL A 956 -55.17 52.82 -63.54
N ILE A 957 -53.90 52.57 -63.86
CA ILE A 957 -53.13 53.32 -64.87
C ILE A 957 -53.75 53.16 -66.25
N LEU A 958 -54.12 51.94 -66.67
CA LEU A 958 -54.79 51.67 -67.95
C LEU A 958 -56.18 52.32 -68.01
N LEU A 959 -56.93 52.35 -66.90
CA LEU A 959 -58.25 52.98 -66.78
C LEU A 959 -58.12 54.51 -66.82
N LEU A 960 -57.14 55.09 -66.12
CA LEU A 960 -56.77 56.51 -66.22
C LEU A 960 -56.36 56.88 -67.65
N LEU A 961 -55.53 56.07 -68.31
CA LEU A 961 -55.14 56.25 -69.72
C LEU A 961 -56.34 56.12 -70.66
N TYR A 962 -57.23 55.15 -70.45
CA TYR A 962 -58.48 55.00 -71.19
C TYR A 962 -59.38 56.22 -71.03
N VAL A 963 -59.59 56.70 -69.80
CA VAL A 963 -60.36 57.92 -69.50
C VAL A 963 -59.70 59.15 -70.14
N ARG A 964 -58.37 59.28 -70.08
CA ARG A 964 -57.58 60.36 -70.74
C ARG A 964 -57.71 60.29 -72.27
N ARG A 965 -57.72 59.09 -72.86
CA ARG A 965 -57.93 58.82 -74.30
C ARG A 965 -59.39 59.11 -74.71
N ARG A 966 -60.38 58.78 -73.87
CA ARG A 966 -61.81 59.08 -74.06
C ARG A 966 -62.09 60.60 -73.94
N ARG A 967 -61.47 61.29 -72.97
CA ARG A 967 -61.46 62.76 -72.82
C ARG A 967 -60.78 63.44 -74.03
N ARG A 968 -59.61 62.96 -74.49
CA ARG A 968 -58.95 63.45 -75.73
C ARG A 968 -59.82 63.23 -76.99
N LYS A 969 -60.44 62.06 -77.17
CA LYS A 969 -61.39 61.80 -78.28
C LYS A 969 -62.63 62.73 -78.20
N ARG A 970 -63.17 63.01 -77.00
CA ARG A 970 -64.26 64.00 -76.81
C ARG A 970 -63.80 65.44 -77.14
N LYS A 971 -62.60 65.88 -76.74
CA LYS A 971 -62.03 67.18 -77.15
C LYS A 971 -61.86 67.28 -78.68
N LYS A 972 -61.29 66.27 -79.35
CA LYS A 972 -61.17 66.26 -80.83
C LYS A 972 -62.54 66.24 -81.55
N LYS A 973 -63.57 65.56 -81.01
CA LYS A 973 -64.95 65.64 -81.55
C LYS A 973 -65.63 67.01 -81.33
N ARG A 974 -65.30 67.75 -80.27
CA ARG A 974 -65.74 69.15 -80.09
C ARG A 974 -65.03 70.09 -81.08
N ALA A 975 -63.72 69.98 -81.25
CA ALA A 975 -62.97 70.76 -82.23
C ALA A 975 -63.49 70.57 -83.68
N ARG A 976 -63.76 69.33 -84.10
CA ARG A 976 -64.38 69.03 -85.41
C ARG A 976 -65.83 69.52 -85.58
N ARG A 977 -66.49 69.99 -84.52
CA ARG A 977 -67.82 70.64 -84.61
C ARG A 977 -67.75 72.18 -84.65
N ALA A 978 -66.65 72.78 -84.20
CA ALA A 978 -66.42 74.22 -84.32
C ALA A 978 -65.94 74.62 -85.74
N ALA A 979 -65.29 73.72 -86.47
CA ALA A 979 -64.62 74.00 -87.74
C ALA A 979 -65.53 74.19 -88.98
N ASN A 980 -66.86 74.07 -88.85
CA ASN A 980 -67.80 74.03 -89.98
C ASN A 980 -68.72 75.27 -90.09
N VAL A 981 -68.51 76.34 -89.30
CA VAL A 981 -69.47 77.48 -89.19
C VAL A 981 -68.81 78.85 -89.35
N ALA A 982 -67.63 78.93 -89.98
CA ALA A 982 -66.99 80.21 -90.32
C ALA A 982 -66.22 80.09 -91.64
N ALA A 983 -66.53 80.95 -92.62
CA ALA A 983 -65.91 80.88 -93.96
C ALA A 983 -65.68 82.27 -94.58
N LYS A 984 -64.39 82.64 -94.69
CA LYS A 984 -63.82 83.63 -95.63
C LYS A 984 -64.32 85.10 -95.53
N PRO A 985 -63.64 86.07 -96.19
CA PRO A 985 -62.19 86.34 -96.12
C PRO A 985 -61.90 87.86 -96.01
N GLN A 986 -60.65 88.27 -95.72
CA GLN A 986 -59.88 89.21 -96.58
C GLN A 986 -58.45 89.48 -96.12
N LEU A 987 -57.71 90.17 -97.01
CA LEU A 987 -56.34 90.69 -96.97
C LEU A 987 -56.20 91.89 -96.01
N SER A 988 -55.02 92.42 -95.65
CA SER A 988 -53.59 91.97 -95.71
C SER A 988 -52.72 93.09 -95.07
N ASN A 989 -51.40 92.87 -95.07
CA ASN A 989 -50.31 93.85 -95.08
C ASN A 989 -49.79 94.44 -93.75
N ASP A 990 -48.44 94.46 -93.69
CA ASP A 990 -47.51 95.39 -93.03
C ASP A 990 -47.72 95.58 -91.50
N GLU A 991 -46.90 95.03 -90.60
CA GLU A 991 -45.42 95.01 -90.52
C GLU A 991 -44.91 93.63 -89.99
N PHE A 992 -43.88 92.93 -90.52
CA PHE A 992 -42.46 93.18 -90.87
C PHE A 992 -41.44 93.05 -89.70
N ALA A 993 -40.42 92.18 -89.89
CA ALA A 993 -39.16 91.97 -89.12
C ALA A 993 -39.28 91.73 -87.58
N ASP A 994 -38.86 90.58 -87.02
CA ASP A 994 -37.48 90.07 -86.90
C ASP A 994 -37.45 88.50 -86.97
N LEU A 995 -36.45 87.84 -87.59
CA LEU A 995 -35.05 87.61 -87.17
C LEU A 995 -34.97 86.81 -85.83
N SER A 996 -34.70 85.48 -85.80
CA SER A 996 -33.50 84.68 -86.18
C SER A 996 -32.46 84.52 -85.06
N GLY A 997 -31.84 83.34 -84.93
CA GLY A 997 -30.90 82.98 -83.85
C GLY A 997 -31.51 81.87 -82.96
N PHE A 998 -30.99 80.65 -82.79
CA PHE A 998 -29.68 80.00 -83.03
C PHE A 998 -28.58 80.27 -81.98
N SER A 999 -28.15 79.19 -81.29
CA SER A 999 -26.89 79.05 -80.50
C SER A 999 -26.80 79.84 -79.16
N SER A 1000 -25.89 79.56 -78.20
CA SER A 1000 -25.21 78.32 -77.75
C SER A 1000 -24.33 78.59 -76.50
N LYS A 1001 -23.80 77.52 -75.86
CA LYS A 1001 -22.79 77.48 -74.76
C LYS A 1001 -23.32 77.89 -73.36
N ALA A 1002 -22.98 77.28 -72.22
CA ALA A 1002 -21.91 76.36 -71.74
C ALA A 1002 -20.70 77.03 -71.06
N PHE A 1003 -20.07 76.29 -70.13
CA PHE A 1003 -18.97 76.65 -69.19
C PHE A 1003 -19.39 77.53 -67.99
N HIS A 1004 -18.84 77.39 -66.77
CA HIS A 1004 -18.23 76.26 -66.00
C HIS A 1004 -17.92 76.80 -64.57
N GLY A 1005 -17.62 75.96 -63.57
CA GLY A 1005 -16.84 76.37 -62.37
C GLY A 1005 -17.58 76.42 -61.02
N ASP A 1006 -17.75 75.25 -60.39
CA ASP A 1006 -17.06 74.80 -59.16
C ASP A 1006 -17.01 75.63 -57.85
N LEU A 1007 -17.29 74.88 -56.77
CA LEU A 1007 -16.84 74.94 -55.36
C LEU A 1007 -17.30 76.08 -54.39
N ASP A 1008 -18.22 75.65 -53.51
CA ASP A 1008 -18.08 75.51 -52.05
C ASP A 1008 -18.18 76.69 -51.04
N GLU A 1009 -19.14 76.47 -50.13
CA GLU A 1009 -19.01 76.46 -48.66
C GLU A 1009 -19.69 77.55 -47.78
N LEU A 1010 -20.10 77.06 -46.59
CA LEU A 1010 -20.46 77.72 -45.32
C LEU A 1010 -21.86 78.41 -45.12
N ARG A 1011 -22.74 77.62 -44.48
CA ARG A 1011 -23.44 77.90 -43.19
C ARG A 1011 -24.73 78.79 -43.09
N ASP A 1012 -25.79 78.09 -42.67
CA ASP A 1012 -26.64 78.33 -41.47
C ASP A 1012 -27.80 79.37 -41.40
N PHE A 1013 -28.90 78.88 -40.77
CA PHE A 1013 -30.03 79.56 -40.08
C PHE A 1013 -31.01 80.43 -40.92
N ASN A 1014 -32.32 80.09 -41.00
CA ASN A 1014 -33.44 80.32 -40.03
C ASN A 1014 -33.94 81.80 -39.98
N ASN A 1015 -35.20 82.15 -39.66
CA ASN A 1015 -36.33 81.40 -39.05
C ASN A 1015 -37.71 82.06 -39.38
N ASP A 1016 -38.81 81.50 -38.82
CA ASP A 1016 -40.07 82.15 -38.30
C ASP A 1016 -41.34 81.27 -38.56
N ALA A 1017 -42.18 80.77 -37.62
CA ALA A 1017 -42.64 81.12 -36.25
C ALA A 1017 -43.86 82.10 -36.20
N PRO A 1018 -44.57 82.37 -35.07
CA PRO A 1018 -44.51 81.85 -33.67
C PRO A 1018 -45.89 81.43 -33.00
N PRO A 1019 -46.40 81.99 -31.85
CA PRO A 1019 -46.59 81.36 -30.50
C PRO A 1019 -48.10 81.37 -30.01
N PRO A 1020 -48.57 81.48 -28.70
CA PRO A 1020 -47.93 81.49 -27.35
C PRO A 1020 -48.69 80.88 -26.09
N ILE A 1021 -47.99 80.84 -24.92
CA ILE A 1021 -48.41 81.17 -23.51
C ILE A 1021 -49.09 80.13 -22.51
N PRO A 1022 -48.81 80.19 -21.16
CA PRO A 1022 -49.12 79.15 -20.13
C PRO A 1022 -50.00 79.65 -18.92
N PRO A 1023 -50.09 78.98 -17.72
CA PRO A 1023 -49.11 79.14 -16.60
C PRO A 1023 -48.93 77.94 -15.59
N MET A 1024 -48.09 78.12 -14.54
CA MET A 1024 -47.71 77.20 -13.42
C MET A 1024 -47.65 78.01 -12.06
N PRO A 1025 -47.16 77.58 -10.84
CA PRO A 1025 -46.33 76.45 -10.34
C PRO A 1025 -47.11 75.57 -9.28
N PRO A 1026 -46.64 74.94 -8.15
CA PRO A 1026 -45.37 74.90 -7.35
C PRO A 1026 -44.52 73.60 -7.57
N MET A 1027 -43.40 73.19 -6.92
CA MET A 1027 -42.63 73.50 -5.66
C MET A 1027 -43.01 72.71 -4.37
N ASP A 1028 -42.10 72.20 -3.52
CA ASP A 1028 -40.60 72.31 -3.34
C ASP A 1028 -39.96 70.90 -3.06
N VAL A 1029 -38.64 70.55 -3.13
CA VAL A 1029 -37.29 71.24 -3.12
C VAL A 1029 -36.74 71.52 -1.68
N PRO A 1030 -35.41 71.52 -1.30
CA PRO A 1030 -34.12 71.20 -1.98
C PRO A 1030 -33.06 70.30 -1.21
N MET A 1031 -31.97 69.89 -1.91
CA MET A 1031 -30.50 69.85 -1.53
C MET A 1031 -30.00 69.13 -0.24
N GLU A 1032 -28.70 68.87 0.03
CA GLU A 1032 -27.40 69.33 -0.54
C GLU A 1032 -26.32 68.20 -0.53
N ALA A 1033 -25.07 68.47 -0.95
CA ALA A 1033 -24.07 67.45 -1.35
C ALA A 1033 -22.80 67.32 -0.47
N SER A 1034 -22.13 66.15 -0.53
CA SER A 1034 -20.74 65.95 -0.04
C SER A 1034 -20.01 64.78 -0.71
N VAL A 1035 -18.74 65.00 -1.05
CA VAL A 1035 -17.69 64.14 -1.69
C VAL A 1035 -16.34 64.68 -1.16
N PRO A 1036 -15.20 63.95 -0.99
CA PRO A 1036 -14.77 62.62 -1.50
C PRO A 1036 -14.09 61.64 -0.48
N SER A 1037 -13.83 60.38 -0.91
CA SER A 1037 -12.53 59.65 -0.84
C SER A 1037 -12.73 58.17 -1.23
N PHE A 1038 -12.16 57.62 -2.32
CA PHE A 1038 -10.76 57.21 -2.57
C PHE A 1038 -10.28 55.95 -1.82
N ASP A 1039 -10.49 54.80 -2.47
CA ASP A 1039 -9.54 53.71 -2.83
C ASP A 1039 -10.31 52.86 -3.88
N GLU A 1040 -9.85 52.43 -5.08
CA GLU A 1040 -8.52 52.00 -5.58
C GLU A 1040 -7.95 50.85 -4.72
N THR A 1041 -8.07 49.57 -5.09
CA THR A 1041 -7.82 48.89 -6.38
C THR A 1041 -8.45 47.47 -6.38
N LEU A 1042 -8.50 46.65 -7.43
CA LEU A 1042 -7.90 46.67 -8.78
C LEU A 1042 -8.85 45.91 -9.74
N LEU A 1043 -9.11 46.43 -10.94
CA LEU A 1043 -9.90 45.75 -11.98
C LEU A 1043 -9.34 46.15 -13.36
N HIS A 1044 -8.68 45.19 -14.01
CA HIS A 1044 -8.02 45.24 -15.32
C HIS A 1044 -7.44 43.82 -15.57
N ASP A 1045 -7.35 43.26 -16.78
CA ASP A 1045 -7.68 43.82 -18.09
C ASP A 1045 -7.93 42.73 -19.15
N LEU A 1046 -8.53 43.13 -20.28
CA LEU A 1046 -8.58 42.46 -21.60
C LEU A 1046 -9.51 41.24 -21.77
N GLY A 1047 -10.20 41.11 -22.91
CA GLY A 1047 -10.30 42.06 -24.02
C GLY A 1047 -11.19 41.62 -25.17
N ASP A 1048 -12.37 42.24 -25.30
CA ASP A 1048 -13.42 41.87 -26.27
C ASP A 1048 -13.27 42.67 -27.58
N GLU A 1049 -12.28 42.33 -28.41
CA GLU A 1049 -12.13 42.84 -29.78
C GLU A 1049 -11.60 41.77 -30.77
N ARG A 1050 -12.47 41.33 -31.70
CA ARG A 1050 -12.19 41.42 -33.14
C ARG A 1050 -13.43 41.16 -34.01
N PHE A 1051 -13.95 42.23 -34.60
CA PHE A 1051 -14.61 42.20 -35.91
C PHE A 1051 -13.56 42.47 -36.98
N ASP A 1052 -13.43 41.57 -37.96
CA ASP A 1052 -13.19 41.84 -39.40
C ASP A 1052 -13.33 40.53 -40.19
#